data_AF-A0A4R4Q2X6-F1
#
_entry.id   AF-A0A4R4Q2X6-F1
#
_cell.length_a   1.000
_cell.length_b   1.000
_cell.length_c   1.000
_cell.angle_alpha   90.00
_cell.angle_beta   90.00
_cell.angle_gamma   90.00
#
_symmetry.space_group_name_H-M   'P 1'
#
loop_
_entity.id
_entity.type
_entity.pdbx_description
1 polymer ?
#
loop_
_entity_poly.entity_id
_entity_poly.type
_entity_poly.pdbx_seq_one_letter_code
_entity_poly.pdbx_strand_id
1 'polypeptide(L)'
;MTDESSASHTPTIDRRRLLQLAAAAGVVPFLPASTAAAQTTQAAAAAAPADACLQWPILSGPEFPIGAFWPPSMQDRFNLLERFQEMKDSGFNWTFVGASDADAEVAKNHTTLGFTDQVGLKAVVVNWPEKALELRNEYTRHPSFAGFRLTDEPHPDELPRFAAGSAALRAAAPNLLLNINLFPDGVPGGWRNYIHQFASTVKPQMLSYDRYPLLADGSNSAGYCAEWQEFRAAGLGAGVPTWIYILSVKHIHYRTPTAADLAWQVNLSLAYGCKGIQYFCYWSPEPPGTPSNYGPALIDYEGNRSPLYDAAKALHASWLAPAGAELKPLVSERVVHANGSRPPATQPFTPDAFVTGTSGNPVVLGTFRSKDRKPLTRWLLVANWSHTAAAQATVNVNTATVTGISRFDPATRTYTAQPSSASLTVSLAPGAAALYRLDAPGTALDPQVQLILASDSAVHHGIQQADDSWAGPNPLGGPARLVAASEFSGGLNVMEMTGDAIYHRARAVDGSWSTRNLFGELRGVSSMTAAVTLGCLQVAFAAGGVVHHLMQFPDGRWDGPNRLGDAANLVAATEFHGTFHLIQVEGSGRIYHRVRHGNGTWSSRNLFVTMAGITSVAVTVVGDEMMVVIAAGGQLYYAIQHTDGSWQWPTQTGDQADQVAASSVGGELQITATSAGQVYTRRRRADGTLTPRIALPTTLTNVTAIASAGRSVEPCH
;
A
#
# COMPACT_ATOMS: atom_id res chain seq x y z
N MET A 1 36.65 31.62 -40.96
CA MET A 1 37.63 31.44 -42.06
C MET A 1 38.48 30.25 -41.65
N THR A 2 38.48 29.07 -42.27
CA THR A 2 37.92 28.48 -43.51
C THR A 2 37.96 26.95 -43.27
N ASP A 3 36.85 26.22 -43.39
CA ASP A 3 36.51 25.22 -44.44
C ASP A 3 37.70 24.52 -45.15
N GLU A 4 37.73 23.21 -45.46
CA GLU A 4 36.62 22.29 -45.84
C GLU A 4 37.04 20.78 -45.82
N SER A 5 36.05 19.90 -45.53
CA SER A 5 35.77 18.51 -46.01
C SER A 5 36.72 17.30 -45.84
N SER A 6 36.22 16.19 -45.26
CA SER A 6 35.77 14.98 -46.02
C SER A 6 35.25 13.82 -45.14
N ALA A 7 34.04 13.37 -45.50
CA ALA A 7 33.40 12.04 -45.48
C ALA A 7 33.42 11.06 -44.26
N SER A 8 32.22 10.51 -44.07
CA SER A 8 31.69 9.47 -43.16
C SER A 8 32.29 8.07 -43.32
N HIS A 9 32.06 7.16 -42.35
CA HIS A 9 31.59 5.77 -42.53
C HIS A 9 31.28 5.09 -41.17
N THR A 10 30.08 4.51 -41.05
CA THR A 10 29.56 3.70 -39.92
C THR A 10 29.57 2.21 -40.33
N PRO A 11 29.97 1.25 -39.48
CA PRO A 11 29.95 -0.16 -39.87
C PRO A 11 28.58 -0.82 -39.62
N THR A 12 28.07 -1.50 -40.65
CA THR A 12 26.88 -2.36 -40.64
C THR A 12 27.28 -3.84 -40.47
N ILE A 13 26.47 -4.61 -39.75
CA ILE A 13 26.66 -6.04 -39.46
C ILE A 13 26.07 -6.89 -40.60
N ASP A 14 26.89 -7.78 -41.16
CA ASP A 14 26.60 -8.65 -42.31
C ASP A 14 25.88 -9.96 -41.89
N ARG A 15 24.72 -10.24 -42.52
CA ARG A 15 23.79 -11.36 -42.28
C ARG A 15 24.26 -12.72 -42.82
N ARG A 16 25.51 -12.86 -43.28
CA ARG A 16 26.00 -14.08 -43.95
C ARG A 16 26.81 -15.07 -43.11
N ARG A 17 26.94 -14.89 -41.79
CA ARG A 17 27.67 -15.85 -40.91
C ARG A 17 26.80 -16.65 -39.93
N LEU A 18 25.47 -16.60 -40.07
CA LEU A 18 24.53 -17.32 -39.18
C LEU A 18 23.94 -18.61 -39.77
N LEU A 19 24.46 -19.10 -40.90
CA LEU A 19 23.99 -20.32 -41.56
C LEU A 19 25.17 -21.14 -42.08
N GLN A 20 25.99 -21.72 -41.19
CA GLN A 20 26.98 -22.73 -41.60
C GLN A 20 27.58 -23.57 -40.46
N LEU A 21 26.75 -24.02 -39.50
CA LEU A 21 27.14 -25.07 -38.55
C LEU A 21 25.98 -26.06 -38.37
N ALA A 22 25.64 -26.71 -39.47
CA ALA A 22 24.83 -27.93 -39.51
C ALA A 22 25.40 -28.82 -40.64
N ALA A 23 26.32 -29.74 -40.30
CA ALA A 23 26.60 -30.99 -41.03
C ALA A 23 27.84 -31.71 -40.45
N ALA A 24 27.60 -32.83 -39.76
CA ALA A 24 28.48 -33.99 -39.46
C ALA A 24 28.18 -34.45 -38.02
N ALA A 25 27.79 -35.68 -37.66
CA ALA A 25 27.67 -37.00 -38.29
C ALA A 25 26.54 -37.74 -37.52
N GLY A 26 25.72 -38.64 -38.05
CA GLY A 26 26.06 -40.00 -38.47
C GLY A 26 24.95 -40.98 -37.99
N VAL A 27 24.22 -41.53 -38.96
CA VAL A 27 23.28 -42.67 -39.02
C VAL A 27 23.13 -43.62 -37.80
N VAL A 28 21.88 -43.85 -37.34
CA VAL A 28 21.36 -45.08 -36.68
C VAL A 28 19.84 -45.23 -37.02
N PRO A 29 19.27 -46.44 -37.23
CA PRO A 29 18.08 -46.63 -38.08
C PRO A 29 16.72 -46.48 -37.36
N PHE A 30 15.70 -46.24 -38.18
CA PHE A 30 14.28 -46.13 -37.88
C PHE A 30 13.67 -47.39 -37.20
N LEU A 31 12.97 -47.18 -36.08
CA LEU A 31 11.77 -47.95 -35.67
C LEU A 31 10.78 -46.99 -34.95
N PRO A 32 9.45 -47.20 -35.06
CA PRO A 32 8.46 -46.18 -34.73
C PRO A 32 8.10 -46.20 -33.24
N ALA A 33 8.43 -45.14 -32.51
CA ALA A 33 7.93 -44.93 -31.15
C ALA A 33 6.59 -44.17 -31.22
N SER A 34 5.56 -44.89 -30.80
CA SER A 34 4.17 -44.48 -30.57
C SER A 34 4.01 -43.10 -29.93
N THR A 35 2.99 -42.40 -30.41
CA THR A 35 2.39 -41.13 -29.98
C THR A 35 1.80 -41.15 -28.55
N ALA A 36 2.57 -41.58 -27.54
CA ALA A 36 2.09 -41.69 -26.16
C ALA A 36 2.94 -40.95 -25.10
N ALA A 37 4.07 -40.32 -25.47
CA ALA A 37 4.93 -39.60 -24.53
C ALA A 37 4.86 -38.06 -24.63
N ALA A 38 4.06 -37.52 -25.56
CA ALA A 38 3.88 -36.07 -25.74
C ALA A 38 2.61 -35.51 -25.06
N GLN A 39 1.79 -36.35 -24.42
CA GLN A 39 0.58 -35.94 -23.70
C GLN A 39 0.75 -35.89 -22.17
N THR A 40 1.90 -36.30 -21.63
CA THR A 40 2.16 -36.28 -20.17
C THR A 40 3.02 -35.09 -19.71
N THR A 41 3.54 -34.26 -20.61
CA THR A 41 4.25 -33.02 -20.26
C THR A 41 3.44 -31.75 -20.52
N GLN A 42 2.23 -31.86 -21.10
CA GLN A 42 1.31 -30.74 -21.30
C GLN A 42 0.12 -30.75 -20.33
N ALA A 43 0.02 -31.76 -19.46
CA ALA A 43 -0.98 -31.86 -18.39
C ALA A 43 -0.43 -31.52 -16.98
N ALA A 44 0.83 -31.07 -16.87
CA ALA A 44 1.44 -30.61 -15.62
C ALA A 44 1.74 -29.10 -15.59
N ALA A 45 1.29 -28.35 -16.61
CA ALA A 45 1.14 -26.90 -16.55
C ALA A 45 -0.34 -26.54 -16.31
N ALA A 46 -1.01 -27.31 -15.45
CA ALA A 46 -2.27 -26.87 -14.87
C ALA A 46 -1.98 -25.58 -14.09
N ALA A 47 -2.65 -24.51 -14.50
CA ALA A 47 -2.58 -23.20 -13.87
C ALA A 47 -2.52 -23.36 -12.34
N ALA A 48 -1.43 -22.87 -11.75
CA ALA A 48 -1.47 -22.54 -10.33
C ALA A 48 -2.70 -21.63 -10.15
N PRO A 49 -3.59 -21.91 -9.18
CA PRO A 49 -4.76 -21.08 -8.99
C PRO A 49 -4.28 -19.64 -8.81
N ALA A 50 -4.91 -18.70 -9.51
CA ALA A 50 -4.65 -17.26 -9.44
C ALA A 50 -4.84 -16.67 -8.02
N ASP A 51 -5.18 -17.51 -7.04
CA ASP A 51 -5.56 -17.14 -5.67
C ASP A 51 -4.59 -17.66 -4.58
N ALA A 52 -3.49 -18.35 -4.91
CA ALA A 52 -2.48 -18.70 -3.92
C ALA A 52 -1.51 -17.52 -3.73
N CYS A 53 -1.77 -16.70 -2.71
CA CYS A 53 -0.90 -15.61 -2.30
C CYS A 53 0.55 -16.11 -2.09
N LEU A 54 1.53 -15.47 -2.77
CA LEU A 54 2.94 -15.82 -2.66
C LEU A 54 3.38 -15.86 -1.19
N GLN A 55 4.17 -16.87 -0.83
CA GLN A 55 4.62 -17.07 0.54
C GLN A 55 6.05 -16.54 0.68
N TRP A 56 6.23 -15.45 1.42
CA TRP A 56 7.54 -14.93 1.77
C TRP A 56 7.88 -15.35 3.19
N PRO A 57 8.98 -16.09 3.43
CA PRO A 57 9.23 -16.76 4.72
C PRO A 57 9.14 -15.86 5.96
N ILE A 58 9.52 -14.59 5.85
CA ILE A 58 9.46 -13.64 6.98
C ILE A 58 8.08 -12.95 7.08
N LEU A 59 7.42 -12.68 5.94
CA LEU A 59 6.17 -11.91 5.91
C LEU A 59 4.94 -12.79 6.18
N SER A 60 4.94 -14.02 5.69
CA SER A 60 3.75 -14.88 5.67
C SER A 60 3.54 -15.72 6.93
N GLY A 61 4.56 -15.89 7.78
CA GLY A 61 4.43 -16.64 9.03
C GLY A 61 3.53 -15.94 10.07
N PRO A 62 3.04 -16.65 11.11
CA PRO A 62 2.23 -16.05 12.16
C PRO A 62 3.04 -15.16 13.11
N GLU A 63 4.37 -15.32 13.13
CA GLU A 63 5.25 -14.53 13.99
C GLU A 63 5.37 -13.08 13.52
N PHE A 64 5.41 -12.15 14.46
CA PHE A 64 5.78 -10.77 14.17
C PHE A 64 7.27 -10.71 13.76
N PRO A 65 7.64 -10.11 12.62
CA PRO A 65 9.03 -9.97 12.21
C PRO A 65 9.81 -9.05 13.16
N ILE A 66 10.85 -9.59 13.78
CA ILE A 66 11.77 -8.89 14.68
C ILE A 66 13.18 -9.21 14.19
N GLY A 67 13.81 -8.25 13.52
CA GLY A 67 15.16 -8.37 13.00
C GLY A 67 16.10 -7.30 13.53
N ALA A 68 17.34 -7.30 13.07
CA ALA A 68 18.27 -6.23 13.36
C ALA A 68 19.34 -6.11 12.27
N PHE A 69 19.75 -4.88 12.01
CA PHE A 69 20.91 -4.58 11.19
C PHE A 69 22.17 -4.51 12.05
N TRP A 70 23.32 -4.56 11.38
CA TRP A 70 24.61 -4.86 12.00
C TRP A 70 24.62 -6.19 12.78
N PRO A 71 24.33 -7.32 12.12
CA PRO A 71 24.36 -8.65 12.73
C PRO A 71 25.78 -9.05 13.19
N PRO A 72 25.92 -10.14 13.98
CA PRO A 72 27.24 -10.63 14.41
C PRO A 72 28.27 -10.80 13.28
N SER A 73 27.81 -11.16 12.08
CA SER A 73 28.68 -11.36 10.91
C SER A 73 29.37 -10.10 10.37
N MET A 74 28.96 -8.90 10.79
CA MET A 74 29.61 -7.65 10.33
C MET A 74 31.03 -7.48 10.85
N GLN A 75 31.39 -8.18 11.92
CA GLN A 75 32.77 -8.24 12.40
C GLN A 75 33.24 -9.69 12.35
N ASP A 76 34.32 -9.97 11.60
CA ASP A 76 34.77 -11.35 11.34
C ASP A 76 35.01 -12.15 12.63
N ARG A 77 35.54 -11.51 13.68
CA ARG A 77 35.78 -12.12 15.00
C ARG A 77 34.52 -12.59 15.73
N PHE A 78 33.33 -12.15 15.29
CA PHE A 78 32.05 -12.45 15.93
C PHE A 78 31.09 -13.21 15.00
N ASN A 79 31.52 -13.59 13.80
CA ASN A 79 30.76 -14.50 12.93
C ASN A 79 30.84 -15.95 13.46
N LEU A 80 30.17 -16.21 14.57
CA LEU A 80 30.23 -17.45 15.34
C LEU A 80 28.81 -17.96 15.65
N LEU A 81 28.62 -19.28 15.67
CA LEU A 81 27.33 -19.92 15.94
C LEU A 81 26.69 -19.43 17.25
N GLU A 82 27.47 -19.36 18.31
CA GLU A 82 27.03 -18.91 19.64
C GLU A 82 26.49 -17.47 19.64
N ARG A 83 26.97 -16.59 18.76
CA ARG A 83 26.47 -15.21 18.64
C ARG A 83 25.14 -15.14 17.89
N PHE A 84 24.91 -16.05 16.94
CA PHE A 84 23.59 -16.20 16.32
C PHE A 84 22.59 -16.87 17.25
N GLN A 85 23.04 -17.82 18.10
CA GLN A 85 22.20 -18.38 19.16
C GLN A 85 21.81 -17.31 20.19
N GLU A 86 22.76 -16.46 20.60
CA GLU A 86 22.50 -15.31 21.48
C GLU A 86 21.43 -14.37 20.88
N MET A 87 21.54 -14.07 19.58
CA MET A 87 20.53 -13.30 18.86
C MET A 87 19.16 -14.00 18.89
N LYS A 88 19.09 -15.29 18.56
CA LYS A 88 17.84 -16.06 18.61
C LYS A 88 17.21 -16.08 20.01
N ASP A 89 18.02 -16.28 21.05
CA ASP A 89 17.59 -16.36 22.45
C ASP A 89 17.05 -15.03 23.01
N SER A 90 17.32 -13.92 22.34
CA SER A 90 16.73 -12.60 22.64
C SER A 90 15.42 -12.34 21.91
N GLY A 91 14.94 -13.29 21.09
CA GLY A 91 13.63 -13.21 20.43
C GLY A 91 13.66 -12.64 19.02
N PHE A 92 14.84 -12.39 18.43
CA PHE A 92 14.93 -12.13 16.99
C PHE A 92 14.56 -13.39 16.20
N ASN A 93 13.84 -13.22 15.08
CA ASN A 93 13.46 -14.33 14.20
C ASN A 93 14.02 -14.21 12.78
N TRP A 94 14.65 -13.09 12.44
CA TRP A 94 15.40 -12.94 11.20
C TRP A 94 16.60 -11.98 11.33
N THR A 95 17.55 -12.05 10.40
CA THR A 95 18.78 -11.26 10.40
C THR A 95 19.31 -10.99 8.99
N PHE A 96 20.21 -10.03 8.85
CA PHE A 96 20.96 -9.81 7.61
C PHE A 96 22.21 -10.71 7.56
N VAL A 97 22.71 -10.97 6.36
CA VAL A 97 23.96 -11.73 6.13
C VAL A 97 24.82 -11.01 5.09
N GLY A 98 26.11 -10.86 5.42
CA GLY A 98 27.08 -10.15 4.59
C GLY A 98 27.05 -8.62 4.78
N ALA A 99 28.14 -7.97 4.38
CA ALA A 99 28.29 -6.51 4.47
C ALA A 99 28.21 -5.80 3.11
N SER A 100 28.47 -6.52 2.01
CA SER A 100 28.48 -5.99 0.65
C SER A 100 28.21 -7.09 -0.38
N ASP A 101 28.13 -6.73 -1.66
CA ASP A 101 27.98 -7.65 -2.78
C ASP A 101 29.30 -8.12 -3.40
N ALA A 102 30.43 -7.88 -2.73
CA ALA A 102 31.75 -8.32 -3.18
C ALA A 102 31.86 -9.85 -3.27
N ASP A 103 32.52 -10.38 -4.31
CA ASP A 103 32.69 -11.84 -4.51
C ASP A 103 33.37 -12.53 -3.32
N ALA A 104 34.28 -11.82 -2.63
CA ALA A 104 34.96 -12.32 -1.44
C ALA A 104 34.00 -12.62 -0.27
N GLU A 105 32.82 -12.00 -0.22
CA GLU A 105 31.82 -12.22 0.83
C GLU A 105 31.04 -13.53 0.64
N VAL A 106 31.01 -14.14 -0.56
CA VAL A 106 30.14 -15.31 -0.85
C VAL A 106 30.44 -16.50 0.07
N ALA A 107 31.72 -16.83 0.26
CA ALA A 107 32.13 -17.93 1.15
C ALA A 107 31.78 -17.65 2.62
N LYS A 108 31.92 -16.39 3.05
CA LYS A 108 31.52 -15.94 4.39
C LYS A 108 30.01 -16.02 4.58
N ASN A 109 29.24 -15.61 3.57
CA ASN A 109 27.78 -15.70 3.58
C ASN A 109 27.30 -17.15 3.74
N HIS A 110 27.91 -18.12 3.06
CA HIS A 110 27.60 -19.54 3.27
C HIS A 110 27.88 -20.01 4.70
N THR A 111 29.00 -19.57 5.27
CA THR A 111 29.35 -19.89 6.66
C THR A 111 28.31 -19.32 7.62
N THR A 112 27.96 -18.05 7.46
CA THR A 112 26.94 -17.39 8.27
C THR A 112 25.55 -18.01 8.09
N LEU A 113 25.15 -18.33 6.86
CA LEU A 113 23.89 -19.02 6.58
C LEU A 113 23.84 -20.41 7.23
N GLY A 114 24.97 -21.12 7.28
CA GLY A 114 25.09 -22.38 8.01
C GLY A 114 24.86 -22.22 9.52
N PHE A 115 25.18 -21.06 10.11
CA PHE A 115 24.82 -20.76 11.50
C PHE A 115 23.33 -20.45 11.65
N THR A 116 22.76 -19.63 10.75
CA THR A 116 21.33 -19.29 10.80
C THR A 116 20.42 -20.49 10.55
N ASP A 117 20.86 -21.45 9.73
CA ASP A 117 20.21 -22.75 9.54
C ASP A 117 20.10 -23.52 10.87
N GLN A 118 21.21 -23.59 11.61
CA GLN A 118 21.28 -24.34 12.87
C GLN A 118 20.42 -23.74 13.97
N VAL A 119 20.36 -22.41 14.07
CA VAL A 119 19.59 -21.72 15.13
C VAL A 119 18.15 -21.39 14.74
N GLY A 120 17.77 -21.62 13.47
CA GLY A 120 16.44 -21.31 12.97
C GLY A 120 16.14 -19.80 12.90
N LEU A 121 17.11 -19.00 12.47
CA LEU A 121 16.91 -17.60 12.09
C LEU A 121 16.69 -17.50 10.58
N LYS A 122 15.72 -16.71 10.12
CA LYS A 122 15.62 -16.39 8.70
C LYS A 122 16.68 -15.37 8.30
N ALA A 123 17.22 -15.46 7.09
CA ALA A 123 18.36 -14.68 6.66
C ALA A 123 18.09 -13.94 5.36
N VAL A 124 18.44 -12.66 5.32
CA VAL A 124 18.38 -11.81 4.12
C VAL A 124 19.80 -11.41 3.74
N VAL A 125 20.28 -11.87 2.59
CA VAL A 125 21.67 -11.64 2.16
C VAL A 125 21.82 -10.26 1.51
N VAL A 126 22.87 -9.52 1.85
CA VAL A 126 23.17 -8.23 1.23
C VAL A 126 23.75 -8.46 -0.16
N ASN A 127 22.94 -8.24 -1.20
CA ASN A 127 23.39 -8.24 -2.60
C ASN A 127 22.54 -7.26 -3.40
N TRP A 128 23.21 -6.44 -4.22
CA TRP A 128 22.55 -5.53 -5.16
C TRP A 128 21.79 -6.32 -6.23
N PRO A 129 20.80 -5.74 -6.93
CA PRO A 129 19.85 -6.50 -7.74
C PRO A 129 20.48 -7.42 -8.80
N GLU A 130 21.55 -6.98 -9.47
CA GLU A 130 22.24 -7.77 -10.49
C GLU A 130 22.94 -8.99 -9.87
N LYS A 131 23.64 -8.78 -8.74
CA LYS A 131 24.33 -9.85 -8.01
C LYS A 131 23.34 -10.81 -7.35
N ALA A 132 22.26 -10.29 -6.78
CA ALA A 132 21.17 -11.09 -6.23
C ALA A 132 20.55 -11.99 -7.31
N LEU A 133 20.36 -11.45 -8.52
CA LEU A 133 19.84 -12.24 -9.64
C LEU A 133 20.83 -13.34 -10.04
N GLU A 134 22.12 -13.03 -10.14
CA GLU A 134 23.18 -14.01 -10.42
C GLU A 134 23.21 -15.14 -9.37
N LEU A 135 23.25 -14.78 -8.08
CA LEU A 135 23.51 -15.70 -6.96
C LEU A 135 22.25 -16.31 -6.32
N ARG A 136 21.04 -15.99 -6.78
CA ARG A 136 19.79 -16.47 -6.15
C ARG A 136 19.74 -17.97 -5.86
N ASN A 137 20.25 -18.79 -6.77
CA ASN A 137 20.26 -20.25 -6.62
C ASN A 137 21.42 -20.74 -5.74
N GLU A 138 22.45 -19.92 -5.54
CA GLU A 138 23.62 -20.28 -4.74
C GLU A 138 23.21 -20.47 -3.27
N TYR A 139 22.38 -19.55 -2.76
CA TYR A 139 21.96 -19.53 -1.36
C TYR A 139 20.73 -20.39 -1.06
N THR A 140 19.97 -20.87 -2.07
CA THR A 140 18.77 -21.71 -1.84
C THR A 140 19.05 -23.06 -1.17
N ARG A 141 20.32 -23.48 -1.11
CA ARG A 141 20.74 -24.66 -0.33
C ARG A 141 20.55 -24.47 1.19
N HIS A 142 20.44 -23.23 1.66
CA HIS A 142 20.26 -22.88 3.06
C HIS A 142 18.77 -22.69 3.40
N PRO A 143 18.15 -23.52 4.26
CA PRO A 143 16.73 -23.37 4.64
C PRO A 143 16.42 -22.06 5.40
N SER A 144 17.42 -21.40 5.97
CA SER A 144 17.30 -20.06 6.57
C SER A 144 17.19 -18.94 5.54
N PHE A 145 17.72 -19.12 4.33
CA PHE A 145 17.75 -18.08 3.30
C PHE A 145 16.32 -17.69 2.90
N ALA A 146 15.99 -16.41 3.08
CA ALA A 146 14.65 -15.87 2.90
C ALA A 146 14.59 -14.76 1.84
N GLY A 147 15.73 -14.27 1.35
CA GLY A 147 15.77 -13.25 0.30
C GLY A 147 17.00 -12.35 0.35
N PHE A 148 16.89 -11.19 -0.29
CA PHE A 148 18.00 -10.26 -0.47
C PHE A 148 17.68 -8.86 0.07
N ARG A 149 18.69 -8.22 0.67
CA ARG A 149 18.71 -6.78 0.90
C ARG A 149 19.38 -6.17 -0.32
N LEU A 150 18.58 -5.49 -1.12
CA LEU A 150 19.03 -4.94 -2.39
C LEU A 150 19.79 -3.63 -2.21
N THR A 151 19.36 -2.79 -1.27
CA THR A 151 20.03 -1.51 -0.98
C THR A 151 19.54 -0.91 0.33
N ASP A 152 20.34 0.01 0.85
CA ASP A 152 19.95 1.04 1.81
C ASP A 152 19.68 2.35 1.07
N GLU A 153 18.71 3.11 1.56
CA GLU A 153 18.48 4.52 1.23
C GLU A 153 18.76 4.93 -0.24
N PRO A 154 18.06 4.33 -1.24
CA PRO A 154 18.38 4.59 -2.64
C PRO A 154 17.98 6.00 -3.06
N HIS A 155 18.85 6.68 -3.81
CA HIS A 155 18.51 8.00 -4.37
C HIS A 155 17.34 7.87 -5.37
N PRO A 156 16.44 8.88 -5.50
CA PRO A 156 15.36 8.86 -6.48
C PRO A 156 15.79 8.47 -7.91
N ASP A 157 16.99 8.87 -8.33
CA ASP A 157 17.54 8.57 -9.65
C ASP A 157 17.92 7.08 -9.85
N GLU A 158 18.09 6.32 -8.77
CA GLU A 158 18.41 4.89 -8.81
C GLU A 158 17.16 4.01 -8.82
N LEU A 159 15.98 4.57 -8.53
CA LEU A 159 14.73 3.82 -8.48
C LEU A 159 14.42 3.02 -9.76
N PRO A 160 14.73 3.49 -11.00
CA PRO A 160 14.57 2.68 -12.20
C PRO A 160 15.42 1.40 -12.20
N ARG A 161 16.65 1.45 -11.67
CA ARG A 161 17.53 0.28 -11.55
C ARG A 161 16.92 -0.75 -10.60
N PHE A 162 16.49 -0.30 -9.42
CA PHE A 162 15.86 -1.18 -8.43
C PHE A 162 14.51 -1.73 -8.90
N ALA A 163 13.75 -0.98 -9.69
CA ALA A 163 12.52 -1.47 -10.31
C ALA A 163 12.79 -2.60 -11.32
N ALA A 164 13.74 -2.41 -12.24
CA ALA A 164 14.11 -3.42 -13.22
C ALA A 164 14.64 -4.69 -12.54
N GLY A 165 15.57 -4.53 -11.59
CA GLY A 165 16.15 -5.64 -10.84
C GLY A 165 15.12 -6.38 -9.98
N SER A 166 14.24 -5.65 -9.27
CA SER A 166 13.19 -6.27 -8.46
C SER A 166 12.16 -7.01 -9.32
N ALA A 167 11.80 -6.47 -10.49
CA ALA A 167 10.92 -7.15 -11.43
C ALA A 167 11.54 -8.45 -11.95
N ALA A 168 12.82 -8.42 -12.34
CA ALA A 168 13.55 -9.61 -12.80
C ALA A 168 13.66 -10.67 -11.69
N LEU A 169 13.97 -10.26 -10.45
CA LEU A 169 14.04 -11.15 -9.30
C LEU A 169 12.68 -11.76 -8.95
N ARG A 170 11.60 -10.97 -8.94
CA ARG A 170 10.25 -11.50 -8.71
C ARG A 170 9.84 -12.51 -9.79
N ALA A 171 10.21 -12.29 -11.04
CA ALA A 171 9.95 -13.24 -12.12
C ALA A 171 10.77 -14.54 -11.98
N ALA A 172 12.04 -14.43 -11.56
CA ALA A 172 12.95 -15.56 -11.49
C ALA A 172 12.90 -16.34 -10.15
N ALA A 173 12.49 -15.69 -9.06
CA ALA A 173 12.48 -16.22 -7.70
C ALA A 173 11.35 -15.56 -6.86
N PRO A 174 10.07 -15.83 -7.18
CA PRO A 174 8.92 -15.12 -6.61
C PRO A 174 8.75 -15.28 -5.09
N ASN A 175 9.35 -16.31 -4.49
CA ASN A 175 9.27 -16.61 -3.06
C ASN A 175 10.38 -15.94 -2.22
N LEU A 176 11.32 -15.21 -2.85
CA LEU A 176 12.35 -14.47 -2.13
C LEU A 176 11.85 -13.07 -1.75
N LEU A 177 12.14 -12.67 -0.51
CA LEU A 177 11.92 -11.30 -0.03
C LEU A 177 12.97 -10.36 -0.63
N LEU A 178 12.53 -9.21 -1.13
CA LEU A 178 13.37 -8.14 -1.64
C LEU A 178 13.26 -6.95 -0.70
N ASN A 179 14.23 -6.84 0.21
CA ASN A 179 14.30 -5.77 1.19
C ASN A 179 15.04 -4.57 0.59
N ILE A 180 14.37 -3.41 0.58
CA ILE A 180 14.95 -2.10 0.27
C ILE A 180 14.56 -1.20 1.43
N ASN A 181 15.54 -0.63 2.11
CA ASN A 181 15.31 0.38 3.13
C ASN A 181 15.32 1.77 2.48
N LEU A 182 14.36 2.62 2.84
CA LEU A 182 14.20 3.97 2.30
C LEU A 182 14.85 5.00 3.23
N PHE A 183 15.27 6.13 2.67
CA PHE A 183 15.69 7.30 3.45
C PHE A 183 14.69 7.64 4.58
N PRO A 184 15.10 8.26 5.68
CA PRO A 184 14.16 8.72 6.70
C PRO A 184 13.48 10.05 6.34
N ASP A 185 14.24 11.01 5.82
CA ASP A 185 13.80 12.34 5.42
C ASP A 185 14.82 13.01 4.47
N GLY A 186 14.73 14.33 4.27
CA GLY A 186 15.76 15.10 3.54
C GLY A 186 15.86 14.85 2.02
N VAL A 187 15.01 13.98 1.47
CA VAL A 187 15.06 13.58 0.05
C VAL A 187 14.63 14.72 -0.90
N PRO A 188 15.31 14.92 -2.04
CA PRO A 188 14.89 15.88 -3.06
C PRO A 188 13.43 15.68 -3.50
N GLY A 189 12.70 16.78 -3.65
CA GLY A 189 11.27 16.75 -3.99
C GLY A 189 10.34 16.45 -2.81
N GLY A 190 10.89 16.16 -1.62
CA GLY A 190 10.14 15.95 -0.38
C GLY A 190 9.77 14.49 -0.13
N TRP A 191 9.74 14.11 1.15
CA TRP A 191 9.56 12.74 1.62
C TRP A 191 8.36 12.01 0.99
N ARG A 192 7.20 12.66 0.95
CA ARG A 192 5.98 12.09 0.36
C ARG A 192 6.14 11.74 -1.11
N ASN A 193 6.71 12.64 -1.90
CA ASN A 193 6.93 12.39 -3.33
C ASN A 193 7.88 11.21 -3.53
N TYR A 194 8.89 11.07 -2.67
CA TYR A 194 9.81 9.94 -2.69
C TYR A 194 9.12 8.60 -2.38
N ILE A 195 8.34 8.48 -1.30
CA ILE A 195 7.67 7.19 -1.00
C ILE A 195 6.67 6.80 -2.08
N HIS A 196 5.95 7.77 -2.65
CA HIS A 196 4.99 7.54 -3.72
C HIS A 196 5.70 7.14 -5.02
N GLN A 197 6.81 7.80 -5.36
CA GLN A 197 7.64 7.44 -6.50
C GLN A 197 8.22 6.03 -6.33
N PHE A 198 8.76 5.70 -5.15
CA PHE A 198 9.28 4.37 -4.85
C PHE A 198 8.21 3.30 -5.00
N ALA A 199 7.06 3.45 -4.33
CA ALA A 199 5.99 2.45 -4.35
C ALA A 199 5.45 2.21 -5.76
N SER A 200 5.22 3.27 -6.54
CA SER A 200 4.71 3.17 -7.92
C SER A 200 5.74 2.60 -8.90
N THR A 201 7.03 2.92 -8.73
CA THR A 201 8.08 2.52 -9.66
C THR A 201 8.59 1.11 -9.37
N VAL A 202 8.92 0.81 -8.11
CA VAL A 202 9.58 -0.44 -7.70
C VAL A 202 8.59 -1.58 -7.45
N LYS A 203 7.34 -1.24 -7.09
CA LYS A 203 6.29 -2.19 -6.69
C LYS A 203 6.81 -3.16 -5.62
N PRO A 204 7.19 -2.66 -4.43
CA PRO A 204 7.90 -3.44 -3.42
C PRO A 204 7.00 -4.52 -2.79
N GLN A 205 7.59 -5.48 -2.07
CA GLN A 205 6.84 -6.47 -1.26
C GLN A 205 6.57 -5.96 0.17
N MET A 206 7.26 -4.90 0.56
CA MET A 206 7.29 -4.27 1.88
C MET A 206 7.76 -2.84 1.73
N LEU A 207 7.19 -1.89 2.47
CA LEU A 207 7.82 -0.59 2.67
C LEU A 207 8.66 -0.63 3.95
N SER A 208 9.90 -0.16 3.89
CA SER A 208 10.81 -0.10 5.05
C SER A 208 11.59 1.20 5.06
N TYR A 209 11.78 1.80 6.24
CA TYR A 209 12.56 3.04 6.42
C TYR A 209 13.09 3.15 7.86
N ASP A 210 14.05 4.05 8.11
CA ASP A 210 14.70 4.24 9.41
C ASP A 210 14.57 5.64 10.02
N ARG A 211 13.34 6.02 10.37
CA ARG A 211 13.09 7.31 11.04
C ARG A 211 13.27 7.24 12.56
N TYR A 212 14.40 7.72 13.06
CA TYR A 212 14.66 7.74 14.50
C TYR A 212 14.11 8.99 15.22
N PRO A 213 13.39 8.82 16.34
CA PRO A 213 12.76 9.94 17.03
C PRO A 213 13.58 10.58 18.14
N LEU A 214 14.62 9.94 18.70
CA LEU A 214 15.21 10.34 19.99
C LEU A 214 16.49 11.17 19.83
N LEU A 215 16.39 12.48 20.00
CA LEU A 215 17.50 13.40 19.74
C LEU A 215 18.43 13.56 20.95
N ALA A 216 19.68 13.93 20.68
CA ALA A 216 20.76 14.10 21.66
C ALA A 216 20.48 15.20 22.70
N ASP A 217 19.67 16.20 22.33
CA ASP A 217 19.23 17.28 23.22
C ASP A 217 18.08 16.86 24.17
N GLY A 218 17.64 15.60 24.09
CA GLY A 218 16.54 15.03 24.89
C GLY A 218 15.16 15.26 24.29
N SER A 219 15.04 16.00 23.19
CA SER A 219 13.78 16.19 22.47
C SER A 219 13.45 14.99 21.57
N ASN A 220 12.21 14.95 21.07
CA ASN A 220 11.79 14.00 20.05
C ASN A 220 11.68 14.72 18.69
N SER A 221 12.08 14.06 17.60
CA SER A 221 11.90 14.56 16.24
C SER A 221 10.42 14.84 15.94
N ALA A 222 10.10 16.07 15.56
CA ALA A 222 8.73 16.52 15.31
C ALA A 222 8.07 15.82 14.10
N GLY A 223 8.87 15.32 13.15
CA GLY A 223 8.39 14.67 11.92
C GLY A 223 7.97 13.21 12.10
N TYR A 224 8.35 12.55 13.19
CA TYR A 224 8.20 11.09 13.36
C TYR A 224 6.76 10.59 13.12
N CYS A 225 5.78 11.24 13.74
CA CYS A 225 4.37 10.83 13.62
C CYS A 225 3.72 11.27 12.29
N ALA A 226 4.18 12.39 11.72
CA ALA A 226 3.71 12.90 10.43
C ALA A 226 4.10 11.93 9.30
N GLU A 227 5.36 11.49 9.31
CA GLU A 227 5.89 10.57 8.31
C GLU A 227 5.28 9.18 8.47
N TRP A 228 5.05 8.71 9.70
CA TRP A 228 4.30 7.49 9.94
C TRP A 228 2.87 7.53 9.39
N GLN A 229 2.18 8.67 9.50
CA GLN A 229 0.83 8.85 8.95
C GLN A 229 0.83 8.67 7.42
N GLU A 230 1.81 9.26 6.75
CA GLU A 230 2.01 9.15 5.30
C GLU A 230 2.45 7.73 4.89
N PHE A 231 3.41 7.16 5.62
CA PHE A 231 3.97 5.84 5.34
C PHE A 231 2.93 4.72 5.50
N ARG A 232 2.09 4.82 6.54
CA ARG A 232 0.93 3.95 6.73
C ARG A 232 -0.04 4.02 5.55
N ALA A 233 -0.36 5.23 5.08
CA ALA A 233 -1.29 5.43 3.98
C ALA A 233 -0.72 4.89 2.65
N ALA A 234 0.57 5.10 2.40
CA ALA A 234 1.27 4.54 1.25
C ALA A 234 1.31 3.01 1.28
N GLY A 235 1.59 2.39 2.44
CA GLY A 235 1.57 0.94 2.62
C GLY A 235 0.19 0.33 2.38
N LEU A 236 -0.85 0.91 2.99
CA LEU A 236 -2.25 0.50 2.75
C LEU A 236 -2.65 0.69 1.28
N GLY A 237 -2.20 1.77 0.65
CA GLY A 237 -2.49 2.08 -0.76
C GLY A 237 -1.73 1.24 -1.77
N ALA A 238 -0.52 0.80 -1.45
CA ALA A 238 0.24 -0.15 -2.26
C ALA A 238 -0.14 -1.61 -1.95
N GLY A 239 -0.90 -1.84 -0.88
CA GLY A 239 -1.25 -3.18 -0.44
C GLY A 239 -0.04 -3.96 0.09
N VAL A 240 0.87 -3.29 0.79
CA VAL A 240 2.07 -3.94 1.34
C VAL A 240 2.23 -3.62 2.81
N PRO A 241 2.76 -4.56 3.61
CA PRO A 241 3.16 -4.27 4.97
C PRO A 241 4.17 -3.12 5.06
N THR A 242 4.22 -2.48 6.23
CA THR A 242 5.17 -1.40 6.56
C THR A 242 6.06 -1.80 7.73
N TRP A 243 7.36 -1.61 7.58
CA TRP A 243 8.40 -1.89 8.57
C TRP A 243 9.16 -0.62 8.94
N ILE A 244 9.78 -0.63 10.12
CA ILE A 244 10.62 0.47 10.60
C ILE A 244 11.88 -0.04 11.29
N TYR A 245 12.93 0.79 11.27
CA TYR A 245 14.04 0.65 12.19
C TYR A 245 13.77 1.25 13.59
N ILE A 246 14.05 0.48 14.65
CA ILE A 246 14.02 0.94 16.04
C ILE A 246 15.42 1.40 16.43
N LEU A 247 15.55 2.64 16.90
CA LEU A 247 16.80 3.17 17.42
C LEU A 247 17.19 2.39 18.68
N SER A 248 18.39 1.82 18.66
CA SER A 248 19.00 1.07 19.78
C SER A 248 20.49 1.35 19.93
N VAL A 249 20.98 2.45 19.34
CA VAL A 249 22.36 2.89 19.49
C VAL A 249 22.43 4.42 19.47
N LYS A 250 23.22 5.01 20.36
CA LYS A 250 23.60 6.43 20.26
C LYS A 250 24.48 6.60 19.04
N HIS A 251 24.24 7.62 18.23
CA HIS A 251 25.14 8.03 17.15
C HIS A 251 24.79 9.44 16.69
N ILE A 252 25.80 10.21 16.27
CA ILE A 252 25.65 11.56 15.69
C ILE A 252 24.67 12.45 16.50
N HIS A 253 23.41 12.56 16.05
CA HIS A 253 22.37 13.42 16.62
C HIS A 253 21.41 12.69 17.56
N TYR A 254 21.59 11.39 17.79
CA TYR A 254 20.69 10.54 18.55
C TYR A 254 21.29 10.11 19.89
N ARG A 255 20.47 10.14 20.93
CA ARG A 255 20.87 9.69 22.28
C ARG A 255 20.77 8.17 22.44
N THR A 256 21.40 7.63 23.49
CA THR A 256 21.18 6.24 23.90
C THR A 256 19.72 6.08 24.36
N PRO A 257 18.96 5.14 23.78
CA PRO A 257 17.60 4.84 24.25
C PRO A 257 17.62 4.21 25.65
N THR A 258 16.53 4.36 26.38
CA THR A 258 16.21 3.58 27.59
C THR A 258 15.28 2.42 27.24
N ALA A 259 14.99 1.53 28.20
CA ALA A 259 13.99 0.48 28.01
C ALA A 259 12.59 1.05 27.68
N ALA A 260 12.20 2.16 28.31
CA ALA A 260 10.93 2.83 28.03
C ALA A 260 10.90 3.46 26.63
N ASP A 261 12.04 3.97 26.15
CA ASP A 261 12.18 4.48 24.79
C ASP A 261 12.02 3.36 23.74
N LEU A 262 12.59 2.17 23.98
CA LEU A 262 12.40 1.02 23.09
C LEU A 262 10.92 0.63 23.03
N ALA A 263 10.26 0.51 24.19
CA ALA A 263 8.84 0.19 24.25
C ALA A 263 7.99 1.25 23.53
N TRP A 264 8.31 2.52 23.70
CA TRP A 264 7.58 3.63 23.07
C TRP A 264 7.71 3.64 21.55
N GLN A 265 8.91 3.49 21.01
CA GLN A 265 9.13 3.42 19.56
C GLN A 265 8.35 2.25 18.94
N VAL A 266 8.41 1.08 19.58
CA VAL A 266 7.68 -0.12 19.15
C VAL A 266 6.17 0.10 19.21
N ASN A 267 5.64 0.59 20.32
CA ASN A 267 4.20 0.72 20.52
C ASN A 267 3.55 1.82 19.67
N LEU A 268 4.26 2.93 19.43
CA LEU A 268 3.80 3.90 18.45
C LEU A 268 3.78 3.28 17.05
N SER A 269 4.84 2.57 16.65
CA SER A 269 4.88 1.91 15.34
C SER A 269 3.73 0.91 15.17
N LEU A 270 3.47 0.08 16.20
CA LEU A 270 2.33 -0.84 16.21
C LEU A 270 0.99 -0.11 16.11
N ALA A 271 0.81 1.02 16.82
CA ALA A 271 -0.42 1.82 16.72
C ALA A 271 -0.65 2.35 15.31
N TYR A 272 0.43 2.72 14.59
CA TYR A 272 0.40 3.09 13.18
C TYR A 272 0.23 1.92 12.21
N GLY A 273 0.14 0.69 12.71
CA GLY A 273 -0.09 -0.52 11.92
C GLY A 273 1.16 -1.15 11.33
N CYS A 274 2.33 -0.85 11.89
CA CYS A 274 3.59 -1.51 11.55
C CYS A 274 3.47 -3.04 11.64
N LYS A 275 4.07 -3.74 10.67
CA LYS A 275 3.98 -5.19 10.47
C LYS A 275 5.31 -5.92 10.67
N GLY A 276 6.31 -5.23 11.18
CA GLY A 276 7.60 -5.79 11.54
C GLY A 276 8.60 -4.69 11.86
N ILE A 277 9.59 -5.03 12.67
CA ILE A 277 10.63 -4.09 13.08
C ILE A 277 12.01 -4.65 12.80
N GLN A 278 12.97 -3.75 12.75
CA GLN A 278 14.38 -4.07 12.68
C GLN A 278 15.17 -3.11 13.57
N TYR A 279 16.12 -3.59 14.35
CA TYR A 279 16.90 -2.69 15.21
C TYR A 279 18.08 -2.10 14.45
N PHE A 280 18.29 -0.78 14.59
CA PHE A 280 19.59 -0.16 14.34
C PHE A 280 20.17 0.27 15.69
N CYS A 281 21.05 -0.54 16.28
CA CYS A 281 21.61 -1.77 15.71
C CYS A 281 21.79 -2.90 16.73
N TYR A 282 22.01 -4.11 16.22
CA TYR A 282 22.38 -5.26 17.04
C TYR A 282 23.79 -5.09 17.60
N TRP A 283 24.77 -4.85 16.73
CA TRP A 283 26.18 -4.63 17.10
C TRP A 283 26.59 -3.19 16.86
N SER A 284 27.44 -2.65 17.75
CA SER A 284 27.99 -1.29 17.57
C SER A 284 28.89 -1.24 16.32
N PRO A 285 28.63 -0.34 15.34
CA PRO A 285 29.32 -0.35 14.05
C PRO A 285 30.82 -0.04 14.14
N GLU A 286 31.19 0.91 15.00
CA GLU A 286 32.53 1.46 15.11
C GLU A 286 32.99 1.49 16.58
N PRO A 287 34.30 1.48 16.84
CA PRO A 287 34.81 1.65 18.20
C PRO A 287 34.51 3.07 18.75
N PRO A 288 34.54 3.25 20.07
CA PRO A 288 34.40 4.57 20.68
C PRO A 288 35.46 5.56 20.18
N GLY A 289 35.07 6.83 20.03
CA GLY A 289 35.98 7.92 19.64
C GLY A 289 36.06 8.20 18.13
N THR A 290 35.28 7.51 17.30
CA THR A 290 35.12 7.86 15.88
C THR A 290 34.19 9.06 15.67
N PRO A 291 34.22 9.72 14.49
CA PRO A 291 33.36 10.87 14.20
C PRO A 291 31.86 10.59 14.33
N SER A 292 31.43 9.37 13.99
CA SER A 292 30.02 8.93 14.11
C SER A 292 29.56 8.82 15.56
N ASN A 293 30.51 8.73 16.52
CA ASN A 293 30.29 8.73 17.96
C ASN A 293 29.28 7.66 18.41
N TYR A 294 29.44 6.45 17.89
CA TYR A 294 28.61 5.32 18.28
C TYR A 294 28.78 4.99 19.77
N GLY A 295 27.67 4.93 20.49
CA GLY A 295 27.62 4.34 21.83
C GLY A 295 27.40 2.82 21.77
N PRO A 296 27.28 2.15 22.92
CA PRO A 296 26.95 0.72 22.95
C PRO A 296 25.54 0.49 22.38
N ALA A 297 25.45 -0.37 21.37
CA ALA A 297 24.21 -0.90 20.81
C ALA A 297 23.62 -1.99 21.71
N LEU A 298 22.85 -2.96 21.20
CA LEU A 298 22.47 -4.13 22.02
C LEU A 298 23.72 -4.89 22.48
N ILE A 299 24.65 -5.10 21.56
CA ILE A 299 26.00 -5.58 21.81
C ILE A 299 26.99 -4.44 21.51
N ASP A 300 27.90 -4.18 22.44
CA ASP A 300 28.94 -3.17 22.26
C ASP A 300 29.99 -3.60 21.23
N TYR A 301 30.91 -2.70 20.87
CA TYR A 301 31.91 -2.98 19.85
C TYR A 301 32.81 -4.17 20.22
N GLU A 302 33.10 -4.35 21.51
CA GLU A 302 33.92 -5.40 22.11
C GLU A 302 33.18 -6.75 22.30
N GLY A 303 31.87 -6.81 22.06
CA GLY A 303 31.07 -8.03 22.14
C GLY A 303 30.44 -8.32 23.50
N ASN A 304 30.36 -7.32 24.37
CA ASN A 304 29.64 -7.38 25.63
C ASN A 304 28.19 -6.93 25.43
N ARG A 305 27.28 -7.54 26.19
CA ARG A 305 25.88 -7.11 26.25
C ARG A 305 25.78 -5.75 26.93
N SER A 306 25.02 -4.84 26.34
CA SER A 306 24.58 -3.62 27.02
C SER A 306 23.24 -3.85 27.74
N PRO A 307 22.83 -2.92 28.62
CA PRO A 307 21.47 -2.94 29.19
C PRO A 307 20.34 -2.94 28.15
N LEU A 308 20.60 -2.47 26.91
CA LEU A 308 19.61 -2.48 25.85
C LEU A 308 19.32 -3.89 25.34
N TYR A 309 20.28 -4.81 25.38
CA TYR A 309 20.05 -6.21 25.03
C TYR A 309 18.99 -6.84 25.92
N ASP A 310 19.13 -6.69 27.24
CA ASP A 310 18.18 -7.24 28.21
C ASP A 310 16.82 -6.54 28.10
N ALA A 311 16.80 -5.23 27.87
CA ALA A 311 15.57 -4.47 27.63
C ALA A 311 14.82 -4.94 26.38
N ALA A 312 15.53 -5.13 25.25
CA ALA A 312 14.95 -5.63 24.02
C ALA A 312 14.43 -7.07 24.19
N LYS A 313 15.24 -7.96 24.78
CA LYS A 313 14.83 -9.34 25.09
C LYS A 313 13.57 -9.40 25.94
N ALA A 314 13.51 -8.59 27.00
CA ALA A 314 12.33 -8.51 27.86
C ALA A 314 11.10 -7.99 27.08
N LEU A 315 11.27 -6.93 26.29
CA LEU A 315 10.19 -6.35 25.47
C LEU A 315 9.67 -7.36 24.42
N HIS A 316 10.57 -8.07 23.75
CA HIS A 316 10.23 -9.10 22.76
C HIS A 316 9.35 -10.19 23.38
N ALA A 317 9.83 -10.80 24.47
CA ALA A 317 9.16 -11.94 25.08
C ALA A 317 7.85 -11.56 25.78
N SER A 318 7.84 -10.45 26.52
CA SER A 318 6.69 -10.07 27.35
C SER A 318 5.58 -9.34 26.60
N TRP A 319 5.88 -8.77 25.43
CA TRP A 319 4.92 -7.91 24.74
C TRP A 319 4.98 -7.98 23.22
N LEU A 320 6.10 -7.66 22.59
CA LEU A 320 6.14 -7.44 21.13
C LEU A 320 5.83 -8.73 20.34
N ALA A 321 6.41 -9.87 20.71
CA ALA A 321 6.10 -11.12 20.01
C ALA A 321 4.62 -11.51 20.13
N PRO A 322 3.99 -11.57 21.33
CA PRO A 322 2.58 -11.93 21.44
C PRO A 322 1.63 -10.86 20.88
N ALA A 323 1.79 -9.58 21.23
CA ALA A 323 0.89 -8.51 20.76
C ALA A 323 1.08 -8.23 19.26
N GLY A 324 2.31 -8.32 18.75
CA GLY A 324 2.62 -8.21 17.33
C GLY A 324 1.98 -9.33 16.53
N ALA A 325 1.96 -10.58 17.03
CA ALA A 325 1.28 -11.69 16.37
C ALA A 325 -0.24 -11.47 16.23
N GLU A 326 -0.90 -10.87 17.24
CA GLU A 326 -2.31 -10.49 17.16
C GLU A 326 -2.55 -9.37 16.14
N LEU A 327 -1.67 -8.36 16.11
CA LEU A 327 -1.84 -7.18 15.26
C LEU A 327 -1.42 -7.42 13.81
N LYS A 328 -0.48 -8.32 13.54
CA LYS A 328 0.06 -8.60 12.20
C LYS A 328 -1.04 -8.88 11.16
N PRO A 329 -2.00 -9.80 11.38
CA PRO A 329 -3.03 -10.12 10.38
C PRO A 329 -4.14 -9.06 10.25
N LEU A 330 -4.20 -8.07 11.14
CA LEU A 330 -5.28 -7.07 11.16
C LEU A 330 -4.98 -5.90 10.22
N VAL A 331 -6.00 -5.27 9.65
CA VAL A 331 -5.84 -4.06 8.83
C VAL A 331 -5.97 -2.83 9.73
N SER A 332 -4.99 -1.93 9.69
CA SER A 332 -5.11 -0.64 10.38
C SER A 332 -6.19 0.20 9.72
N GLU A 333 -7.21 0.61 10.48
CA GLU A 333 -8.28 1.48 9.98
C GLU A 333 -8.02 2.93 10.33
N ARG A 334 -7.62 3.18 11.57
CA ARG A 334 -7.53 4.53 12.12
C ARG A 334 -6.42 4.64 13.16
N VAL A 335 -5.75 5.80 13.18
CA VAL A 335 -4.76 6.14 14.20
C VAL A 335 -5.02 7.58 14.62
N VAL A 336 -5.19 7.83 15.91
CA VAL A 336 -5.46 9.17 16.43
C VAL A 336 -4.68 9.48 17.69
N HIS A 337 -4.30 10.75 17.84
CA HIS A 337 -3.69 11.28 19.05
C HIS A 337 -4.77 11.93 19.91
N ALA A 338 -4.80 11.61 21.19
CA ALA A 338 -5.84 12.06 22.12
C ALA A 338 -5.28 12.64 23.41
N ASN A 339 -6.09 13.45 24.10
CA ASN A 339 -5.86 14.01 25.43
C ASN A 339 -4.59 14.87 25.61
N GLY A 340 -3.92 15.27 24.51
CA GLY A 340 -2.68 16.03 24.57
C GLY A 340 -2.48 16.95 23.37
N SER A 341 -1.33 17.63 23.33
CA SER A 341 -0.92 18.40 22.16
C SER A 341 -0.67 17.46 20.98
N ARG A 342 -1.26 17.81 19.85
CA ARG A 342 -1.23 16.99 18.65
C ARG A 342 0.08 17.22 17.86
N PRO A 343 0.82 16.17 17.49
CA PRO A 343 1.95 16.31 16.56
C PRO A 343 1.50 16.82 15.19
N PRO A 344 2.36 17.54 14.44
CA PRO A 344 2.04 18.00 13.09
C PRO A 344 1.56 16.86 12.17
N ALA A 345 0.64 17.17 11.25
CA ALA A 345 0.13 16.23 10.23
C ALA A 345 -0.36 14.87 10.80
N THR A 346 -0.95 14.88 11.99
CA THR A 346 -1.62 13.71 12.58
C THR A 346 -3.12 13.95 12.76
N GLN A 347 -3.87 12.85 12.86
CA GLN A 347 -5.32 12.89 13.04
C GLN A 347 -5.69 13.10 14.52
N PRO A 348 -6.57 14.07 14.83
CA PRO A 348 -7.11 14.22 16.17
C PRO A 348 -8.12 13.12 16.47
N PHE A 349 -8.36 12.88 17.76
CA PHE A 349 -9.52 12.08 18.16
C PHE A 349 -10.82 12.75 17.75
N THR A 350 -11.70 11.99 17.10
CA THR A 350 -13.11 12.33 16.87
C THR A 350 -13.95 11.09 17.19
N PRO A 351 -15.11 11.23 17.84
CA PRO A 351 -16.00 10.10 18.10
C PRO A 351 -16.38 9.36 16.82
N ASP A 352 -16.55 8.04 16.91
CA ASP A 352 -17.04 7.18 15.83
C ASP A 352 -18.04 6.13 16.35
N ALA A 353 -18.40 5.17 15.50
CA ALA A 353 -19.39 4.15 15.83
C ALA A 353 -18.94 3.20 16.96
N PHE A 354 -17.65 3.15 17.30
CA PHE A 354 -17.09 2.24 18.31
C PHE A 354 -16.61 2.98 19.56
N VAL A 355 -15.98 4.14 19.40
CA VAL A 355 -15.38 4.92 20.48
C VAL A 355 -16.01 6.31 20.52
N THR A 356 -16.65 6.64 21.64
CA THR A 356 -17.44 7.88 21.81
C THR A 356 -16.67 8.99 22.49
N GLY A 357 -15.59 8.69 23.20
CA GLY A 357 -14.81 9.70 23.91
C GLY A 357 -13.54 9.17 24.54
N THR A 358 -12.69 10.07 24.98
CA THR A 358 -11.49 9.74 25.77
C THR A 358 -11.11 10.90 26.69
N SER A 359 -10.45 10.59 27.81
CA SER A 359 -10.00 11.55 28.81
C SER A 359 -8.78 11.02 29.58
N GLY A 360 -8.16 11.88 30.39
CA GLY A 360 -6.98 11.53 31.19
C GLY A 360 -5.68 11.95 30.52
N ASN A 361 -4.63 11.14 30.65
CA ASN A 361 -3.32 11.43 30.07
C ASN A 361 -3.29 11.26 28.53
N PRO A 362 -2.33 11.91 27.84
CA PRO A 362 -2.13 11.74 26.41
C PRO A 362 -1.86 10.29 26.00
N VAL A 363 -2.58 9.82 24.98
CA VAL A 363 -2.45 8.47 24.40
C VAL A 363 -2.60 8.51 22.88
N VAL A 364 -2.08 7.48 22.22
CA VAL A 364 -2.30 7.20 20.80
C VAL A 364 -3.19 5.98 20.67
N LEU A 365 -4.27 6.09 19.89
CA LEU A 365 -5.24 5.02 19.67
C LEU A 365 -5.09 4.50 18.25
N GLY A 366 -4.67 3.24 18.11
CA GLY A 366 -4.69 2.51 16.84
C GLY A 366 -5.89 1.57 16.80
N THR A 367 -6.80 1.77 15.85
CA THR A 367 -7.97 0.90 15.62
C THR A 367 -7.72 0.02 14.40
N PHE A 368 -8.03 -1.27 14.54
CA PHE A 368 -7.82 -2.29 13.53
C PHE A 368 -9.07 -3.13 13.32
N ARG A 369 -9.21 -3.65 12.11
CA ARG A 369 -10.23 -4.64 11.73
C ARG A 369 -9.60 -5.94 11.27
N SER A 370 -10.43 -6.98 11.18
CA SER A 370 -10.08 -8.18 10.42
C SER A 370 -9.86 -7.85 8.94
N LYS A 371 -9.05 -8.67 8.26
CA LYS A 371 -8.94 -8.64 6.79
C LYS A 371 -10.29 -8.91 6.14
N ASP A 372 -11.03 -9.90 6.65
CA ASP A 372 -12.46 -10.01 6.35
C ASP A 372 -13.17 -8.75 6.83
N ARG A 373 -13.79 -8.02 5.90
CA ARG A 373 -14.48 -6.75 6.17
C ARG A 373 -15.86 -6.95 6.80
N LYS A 374 -16.40 -8.17 6.78
CA LYS A 374 -17.76 -8.44 7.28
C LYS A 374 -17.87 -8.28 8.79
N PRO A 375 -16.99 -8.81 9.64
CA PRO A 375 -17.11 -8.65 11.09
C PRO A 375 -17.01 -7.18 11.53
N LEU A 376 -17.93 -6.75 12.39
CA LEU A 376 -17.90 -5.43 13.00
C LEU A 376 -16.90 -5.34 14.17
N THR A 377 -16.45 -6.46 14.74
CA THR A 377 -15.44 -6.49 15.79
C THR A 377 -14.20 -5.66 15.42
N ARG A 378 -13.70 -4.88 16.38
CA ARG A 378 -12.50 -4.06 16.24
C ARG A 378 -11.47 -4.40 17.30
N TRP A 379 -10.21 -4.15 16.98
CA TRP A 379 -9.11 -4.19 17.93
C TRP A 379 -8.62 -2.77 18.17
N LEU A 380 -8.34 -2.44 19.42
CA LEU A 380 -7.91 -1.12 19.85
C LEU A 380 -6.60 -1.25 20.62
N LEU A 381 -5.52 -0.74 20.04
CA LEU A 381 -4.25 -0.56 20.73
C LEU A 381 -4.22 0.84 21.34
N VAL A 382 -4.07 0.91 22.67
CA VAL A 382 -3.88 2.16 23.42
C VAL A 382 -2.41 2.25 23.81
N ALA A 383 -1.67 3.16 23.18
CA ALA A 383 -0.26 3.39 23.44
C ALA A 383 -0.05 4.66 24.27
N ASN A 384 0.85 4.60 25.25
CA ASN A 384 1.26 5.76 26.04
C ASN A 384 2.03 6.74 25.14
N TRP A 385 1.58 7.99 25.06
CA TRP A 385 2.28 9.01 24.31
C TRP A 385 3.63 9.40 24.95
N SER A 386 3.78 9.23 26.26
CA SER A 386 5.02 9.53 26.98
C SER A 386 5.92 8.30 27.13
N HIS A 387 7.21 8.49 26.88
CA HIS A 387 8.27 7.53 27.21
C HIS A 387 8.98 7.82 28.55
N THR A 388 8.59 8.89 29.27
CA THR A 388 9.16 9.27 30.57
C THR A 388 8.16 9.21 31.73
N ALA A 389 6.85 9.25 31.46
CA ALA A 389 5.81 9.26 32.47
C ALA A 389 4.79 8.13 32.24
N ALA A 390 4.25 7.60 33.34
CA ALA A 390 3.10 6.71 33.28
C ALA A 390 1.85 7.48 32.81
N ALA A 391 0.93 6.78 32.15
CA ALA A 391 -0.33 7.34 31.68
C ALA A 391 -1.52 6.58 32.28
N GLN A 392 -2.50 7.34 32.76
CA GLN A 392 -3.84 6.87 33.09
C GLN A 392 -4.84 7.55 32.17
N ALA A 393 -5.54 6.77 31.36
CA ALA A 393 -6.51 7.29 30.40
C ALA A 393 -7.79 6.45 30.43
N THR A 394 -8.90 7.10 30.12
CA THR A 394 -10.20 6.46 29.93
C THR A 394 -10.60 6.56 28.46
N VAL A 395 -11.13 5.48 27.90
CA VAL A 395 -11.76 5.48 26.58
C VAL A 395 -13.20 5.01 26.74
N ASN A 396 -14.15 5.82 26.29
CA ASN A 396 -15.57 5.54 26.32
C ASN A 396 -15.98 4.86 25.02
N VAL A 397 -16.79 3.82 25.13
CA VAL A 397 -17.18 2.96 24.03
C VAL A 397 -18.66 3.17 23.70
N ASN A 398 -19.02 3.05 22.43
CA ASN A 398 -20.41 3.13 22.00
C ASN A 398 -21.14 1.80 22.29
N THR A 399 -21.91 1.75 23.36
CA THR A 399 -22.65 0.54 23.77
C THR A 399 -23.82 0.19 22.85
N ALA A 400 -24.18 1.05 21.90
CA ALA A 400 -25.13 0.70 20.84
C ALA A 400 -24.51 -0.23 19.78
N THR A 401 -23.17 -0.22 19.64
CA THR A 401 -22.43 -1.00 18.65
C THR A 401 -21.62 -2.12 19.31
N VAL A 402 -20.97 -1.82 20.43
CA VAL A 402 -20.06 -2.73 21.13
C VAL A 402 -20.78 -3.34 22.33
N THR A 403 -20.85 -4.67 22.36
CA THR A 403 -21.51 -5.43 23.44
C THR A 403 -20.54 -5.93 24.49
N GLY A 404 -19.23 -5.97 24.18
CA GLY A 404 -18.21 -6.46 25.08
C GLY A 404 -16.85 -5.85 24.82
N ILE A 405 -16.05 -5.74 25.87
CA ILE A 405 -14.64 -5.32 25.79
C ILE A 405 -13.81 -6.43 26.42
N SER A 406 -12.77 -6.88 25.73
CA SER A 406 -11.80 -7.82 26.27
C SER A 406 -10.39 -7.28 26.13
N ARG A 407 -9.54 -7.47 27.15
CA ARG A 407 -8.12 -7.09 27.12
C ARG A 407 -7.28 -8.29 26.75
N PHE A 408 -6.33 -8.10 25.86
CA PHE A 408 -5.33 -9.11 25.53
C PHE A 408 -4.32 -9.26 26.67
N ASP A 409 -4.12 -10.49 27.13
CA ASP A 409 -3.04 -10.88 28.04
C ASP A 409 -1.90 -11.50 27.22
N PRO A 410 -0.73 -10.84 27.12
CA PRO A 410 0.38 -11.34 26.33
C PRO A 410 1.04 -12.61 26.92
N ALA A 411 0.89 -12.87 28.22
CA ALA A 411 1.49 -14.02 28.88
C ALA A 411 0.74 -15.32 28.54
N THR A 412 -0.59 -15.27 28.54
CA THR A 412 -1.44 -16.41 28.19
C THR A 412 -1.83 -16.43 26.71
N ARG A 413 -1.64 -15.31 26.00
CA ARG A 413 -2.09 -15.07 24.61
C ARG A 413 -3.60 -15.25 24.46
N THR A 414 -4.36 -14.73 25.43
CA THR A 414 -5.82 -14.82 25.44
C THR A 414 -6.47 -13.47 25.71
N TYR A 415 -7.73 -13.32 25.33
CA TYR A 415 -8.54 -12.17 25.66
C TYR A 415 -9.34 -12.41 26.94
N THR A 416 -9.21 -11.50 27.91
CA THR A 416 -9.94 -11.52 29.18
C THR A 416 -10.98 -10.41 29.21
N ALA A 417 -12.24 -10.78 29.42
CA ALA A 417 -13.35 -9.83 29.48
C ALA A 417 -13.11 -8.74 30.53
N GLN A 418 -13.42 -7.49 30.18
CA GLN A 418 -13.36 -6.36 31.09
C GLN A 418 -14.70 -6.21 31.83
N PRO A 419 -14.69 -5.75 33.10
CA PRO A 419 -15.93 -5.62 33.90
C PRO A 419 -16.94 -4.63 33.32
N SER A 420 -16.47 -3.60 32.62
CA SER A 420 -17.30 -2.59 31.96
C SER A 420 -17.33 -2.84 30.46
N SER A 421 -18.52 -2.77 29.86
CA SER A 421 -18.72 -2.74 28.41
C SER A 421 -18.83 -1.31 27.85
N ALA A 422 -18.92 -0.30 28.72
CA ALA A 422 -19.14 1.10 28.33
C ALA A 422 -17.86 1.93 28.30
N SER A 423 -16.81 1.48 28.99
CA SER A 423 -15.54 2.20 29.07
C SER A 423 -14.41 1.28 29.47
N LEU A 424 -13.19 1.67 29.09
CA LEU A 424 -11.95 1.06 29.52
C LEU A 424 -11.09 2.10 30.23
N THR A 425 -10.55 1.73 31.39
CA THR A 425 -9.52 2.51 32.10
C THR A 425 -8.18 1.81 31.88
N VAL A 426 -7.23 2.54 31.32
CA VAL A 426 -5.90 2.02 31.00
C VAL A 426 -4.88 2.68 31.91
N SER A 427 -4.00 1.88 32.50
CA SER A 427 -2.82 2.35 33.22
C SER A 427 -1.58 1.78 32.53
N LEU A 428 -0.74 2.67 32.00
CA LEU A 428 0.41 2.33 31.17
C LEU A 428 1.67 2.87 31.82
N ALA A 429 2.69 2.02 31.94
CA ALA A 429 4.05 2.48 32.24
C ALA A 429 4.58 3.39 31.09
N PRO A 430 5.68 4.14 31.32
CA PRO A 430 6.31 4.91 30.25
C PRO A 430 6.59 4.04 29.01
N GLY A 431 6.10 4.49 27.84
CA GLY A 431 6.25 3.79 26.55
C GLY A 431 5.42 2.52 26.37
N ALA A 432 4.67 2.07 27.38
CA ALA A 432 3.87 0.85 27.29
C ALA A 432 2.58 1.03 26.48
N ALA A 433 1.95 -0.09 26.12
CA ALA A 433 0.65 -0.13 25.48
C ALA A 433 -0.23 -1.26 26.04
N ALA A 434 -1.53 -1.20 25.72
CA ALA A 434 -2.48 -2.26 25.99
C ALA A 434 -3.36 -2.51 24.76
N LEU A 435 -3.63 -3.77 24.46
CA LEU A 435 -4.46 -4.20 23.33
C LEU A 435 -5.81 -4.69 23.83
N TYR A 436 -6.87 -4.21 23.19
CA TYR A 436 -8.25 -4.56 23.49
C TYR A 436 -8.95 -5.09 22.24
N ARG A 437 -9.97 -5.91 22.44
CA ARG A 437 -10.97 -6.30 21.44
C ARG A 437 -12.31 -5.71 21.84
N LEU A 438 -12.92 -4.99 20.91
CA LEU A 438 -14.26 -4.42 21.00
C LEU A 438 -15.21 -5.36 20.26
N ASP A 439 -15.92 -6.19 21.03
CA ASP A 439 -16.85 -7.17 20.49
C ASP A 439 -18.11 -6.44 20.00
N ALA A 440 -18.23 -6.33 18.68
CA ALA A 440 -19.36 -5.70 18.00
C ALA A 440 -20.05 -6.76 17.12
N PRO A 441 -21.17 -7.35 17.56
CA PRO A 441 -21.87 -8.37 16.82
C PRO A 441 -22.54 -7.80 15.56
N GLY A 442 -22.74 -8.65 14.56
CA GLY A 442 -23.31 -8.27 13.27
C GLY A 442 -22.28 -8.24 12.15
N THR A 443 -22.77 -7.96 10.94
CA THR A 443 -21.96 -7.97 9.72
C THR A 443 -22.12 -6.66 8.96
N ALA A 444 -21.01 -5.98 8.67
CA ALA A 444 -20.97 -4.93 7.66
C ALA A 444 -21.25 -5.51 6.28
N LEU A 445 -21.84 -4.67 5.42
CA LEU A 445 -21.87 -4.95 3.98
C LEU A 445 -20.44 -4.79 3.44
N ASP A 446 -19.93 -5.83 2.78
CA ASP A 446 -18.69 -5.79 1.99
C ASP A 446 -19.08 -5.67 0.51
N PRO A 447 -19.26 -4.43 0.00
CA PRO A 447 -19.75 -4.21 -1.35
C PRO A 447 -18.71 -4.65 -2.37
N GLN A 448 -19.15 -5.35 -3.42
CA GLN A 448 -18.29 -5.50 -4.61
C GLN A 448 -18.30 -4.24 -5.48
N VAL A 449 -19.43 -3.52 -5.49
CA VAL A 449 -19.59 -2.21 -6.14
C VAL A 449 -20.46 -1.31 -5.28
N GLN A 450 -20.09 -0.03 -5.19
CA GLN A 450 -20.90 1.04 -4.61
C GLN A 450 -21.25 2.03 -5.72
N LEU A 451 -22.54 2.36 -5.87
CA LEU A 451 -23.02 3.36 -6.83
C LEU A 451 -23.56 4.60 -6.13
N ILE A 452 -23.19 5.74 -6.68
CA ILE A 452 -23.77 7.04 -6.37
C ILE A 452 -24.54 7.52 -7.58
N LEU A 453 -25.83 7.79 -7.39
CA LEU A 453 -26.76 8.22 -8.43
C LEU A 453 -27.34 9.57 -8.05
N ALA A 454 -27.28 10.54 -8.95
CA ALA A 454 -27.95 11.82 -8.76
C ALA A 454 -29.20 11.90 -9.63
N SER A 455 -30.33 12.25 -9.01
CA SER A 455 -31.56 12.65 -9.69
C SER A 455 -31.89 14.10 -9.36
N ASP A 456 -32.97 14.62 -9.96
CA ASP A 456 -33.40 16.02 -9.80
C ASP A 456 -33.59 16.45 -8.34
N SER A 457 -33.93 15.51 -7.44
CA SER A 457 -34.29 15.80 -6.06
C SER A 457 -33.24 15.37 -5.02
N ALA A 458 -32.41 14.37 -5.31
CA ALA A 458 -31.47 13.84 -4.33
C ALA A 458 -30.33 13.00 -4.93
N VAL A 459 -29.26 12.88 -4.17
CA VAL A 459 -28.25 11.83 -4.32
C VAL A 459 -28.73 10.54 -3.64
N HIS A 460 -28.47 9.40 -4.28
CA HIS A 460 -28.82 8.06 -3.82
C HIS A 460 -27.59 7.15 -3.80
N HIS A 461 -27.61 6.13 -2.95
CA HIS A 461 -26.55 5.13 -2.85
C HIS A 461 -27.10 3.72 -3.00
N GLY A 462 -26.55 2.97 -3.96
CA GLY A 462 -26.81 1.55 -4.16
C GLY A 462 -25.56 0.71 -3.92
N ILE A 463 -25.75 -0.49 -3.37
CA ILE A 463 -24.67 -1.44 -3.10
C ILE A 463 -24.94 -2.70 -3.91
N GLN A 464 -23.95 -3.16 -4.66
CA GLN A 464 -23.92 -4.52 -5.18
C GLN A 464 -23.20 -5.42 -4.19
N GLN A 465 -23.84 -6.52 -3.81
CA GLN A 465 -23.25 -7.57 -3.01
C GLN A 465 -22.52 -8.58 -3.90
N ALA A 466 -21.69 -9.44 -3.30
CA ALA A 466 -20.88 -10.43 -4.02
C ALA A 466 -21.72 -11.50 -4.78
N ASP A 467 -23.00 -11.65 -4.45
CA ASP A 467 -23.96 -12.51 -5.16
C ASP A 467 -24.70 -11.79 -6.30
N ASP A 468 -24.19 -10.62 -6.72
CA ASP A 468 -24.75 -9.71 -7.72
C ASP A 468 -26.09 -9.05 -7.34
N SER A 469 -26.64 -9.32 -6.15
CA SER A 469 -27.83 -8.65 -5.66
C SER A 469 -27.58 -7.18 -5.35
N TRP A 470 -28.62 -6.37 -5.51
CA TRP A 470 -28.59 -4.93 -5.25
C TRP A 470 -29.36 -4.59 -3.98
N ALA A 471 -28.71 -3.83 -3.10
CA ALA A 471 -29.36 -3.13 -1.99
C ALA A 471 -29.48 -1.63 -2.32
N GLY A 472 -30.67 -1.07 -2.16
CA GLY A 472 -30.98 0.30 -2.61
C GLY A 472 -31.30 0.37 -4.11
N PRO A 473 -31.17 1.55 -4.76
CA PRO A 473 -30.59 2.79 -4.23
C PRO A 473 -31.43 3.46 -3.14
N ASN A 474 -30.80 3.82 -2.02
CA ASN A 474 -31.44 4.56 -0.92
C ASN A 474 -31.11 6.05 -1.01
N PRO A 475 -32.06 6.97 -0.76
CA PRO A 475 -31.80 8.39 -0.78
C PRO A 475 -30.84 8.78 0.35
N LEU A 476 -29.84 9.57 -0.01
CA LEU A 476 -28.91 10.18 0.94
C LEU A 476 -29.18 11.68 1.15
N GLY A 477 -30.17 12.23 0.43
CA GLY A 477 -30.53 13.65 0.46
C GLY A 477 -29.55 14.56 -0.28
N GLY A 478 -29.95 15.82 -0.46
CA GLY A 478 -29.20 16.86 -1.17
C GLY A 478 -29.24 16.65 -2.70
N PRO A 479 -29.78 17.60 -3.49
CA PRO A 479 -29.71 17.49 -4.95
C PRO A 479 -28.26 17.69 -5.41
N ALA A 480 -27.84 16.95 -6.43
CA ALA A 480 -26.56 17.14 -7.08
C ALA A 480 -26.70 17.04 -8.59
N ARG A 481 -25.93 17.83 -9.34
CA ARG A 481 -25.83 17.74 -10.80
C ARG A 481 -24.60 16.97 -11.28
N LEU A 482 -23.60 16.79 -10.41
CA LEU A 482 -22.41 15.99 -10.65
C LEU A 482 -22.07 15.22 -9.39
N VAL A 483 -21.58 14.00 -9.57
CA VAL A 483 -21.10 13.13 -8.51
C VAL A 483 -19.78 12.47 -8.93
N ALA A 484 -18.90 12.27 -7.98
CA ALA A 484 -17.69 11.48 -8.15
C ALA A 484 -17.47 10.67 -6.88
N ALA A 485 -16.98 9.45 -7.03
CA ALA A 485 -16.75 8.57 -5.90
C ALA A 485 -15.50 7.71 -6.10
N SER A 486 -14.81 7.43 -5.01
CA SER A 486 -13.70 6.47 -4.97
C SER A 486 -13.69 5.78 -3.62
N GLU A 487 -13.41 4.48 -3.62
CA GLU A 487 -13.19 3.72 -2.39
C GLU A 487 -11.70 3.72 -2.04
N PHE A 488 -11.40 3.72 -0.74
CA PHE A 488 -10.08 3.37 -0.22
C PHE A 488 -10.20 2.66 1.12
N SER A 489 -9.52 1.51 1.25
CA SER A 489 -9.50 0.71 2.48
C SER A 489 -10.89 0.34 3.01
N GLY A 490 -11.88 0.24 2.10
CA GLY A 490 -13.29 -0.04 2.41
C GLY A 490 -14.14 1.18 2.79
N GLY A 491 -13.56 2.38 2.85
CA GLY A 491 -14.30 3.63 2.99
C GLY A 491 -14.63 4.24 1.63
N LEU A 492 -15.88 4.61 1.38
CA LEU A 492 -16.31 5.32 0.16
C LEU A 492 -16.20 6.82 0.37
N ASN A 493 -15.47 7.53 -0.49
CA ASN A 493 -15.47 8.99 -0.53
C ASN A 493 -16.37 9.47 -1.66
N VAL A 494 -17.26 10.42 -1.37
CA VAL A 494 -18.23 10.95 -2.32
C VAL A 494 -18.10 12.47 -2.39
N MET A 495 -17.88 12.97 -3.61
CA MET A 495 -17.96 14.39 -3.95
C MET A 495 -19.27 14.65 -4.71
N GLU A 496 -19.95 15.71 -4.34
CA GLU A 496 -21.27 16.07 -4.88
C GLU A 496 -21.30 17.55 -5.22
N MET A 497 -21.89 17.91 -6.36
CA MET A 497 -21.99 19.30 -6.75
C MET A 497 -23.44 19.77 -6.85
N THR A 498 -23.79 20.81 -6.09
CA THR A 498 -25.10 21.48 -6.11
C THR A 498 -24.93 22.92 -6.58
N GLY A 499 -25.40 23.25 -7.79
CA GLY A 499 -25.08 24.54 -8.40
C GLY A 499 -23.57 24.68 -8.62
N ASP A 500 -22.94 25.65 -7.95
CA ASP A 500 -21.49 25.87 -7.91
C ASP A 500 -20.83 25.37 -6.61
N ALA A 501 -21.62 24.91 -5.64
CA ALA A 501 -21.13 24.40 -4.36
C ALA A 501 -20.77 22.92 -4.47
N ILE A 502 -19.62 22.55 -3.95
CA ILE A 502 -19.10 21.18 -3.87
C ILE A 502 -19.22 20.74 -2.42
N TYR A 503 -19.72 19.53 -2.20
CA TYR A 503 -19.86 18.89 -0.91
C TYR A 503 -19.07 17.58 -0.89
N HIS A 504 -18.54 17.25 0.28
CA HIS A 504 -17.86 15.98 0.54
C HIS A 504 -18.57 15.23 1.68
N ARG A 505 -18.71 13.92 1.51
CA ARG A 505 -19.03 12.97 2.59
C ARG A 505 -18.35 11.65 2.35
N ALA A 506 -18.20 10.86 3.41
CA ALA A 506 -17.64 9.53 3.34
C ALA A 506 -18.55 8.51 4.02
N ARG A 507 -18.53 7.28 3.51
CA ARG A 507 -19.09 6.10 4.17
C ARG A 507 -17.95 5.30 4.76
N ALA A 508 -17.97 5.05 6.06
CA ALA A 508 -16.97 4.20 6.71
C ALA A 508 -17.24 2.72 6.43
N VAL A 509 -16.27 1.85 6.77
CA VAL A 509 -16.36 0.39 6.58
C VAL A 509 -17.54 -0.21 7.35
N ASP A 510 -17.86 0.33 8.53
CA ASP A 510 -19.02 -0.05 9.33
C ASP A 510 -20.37 0.37 8.72
N GLY A 511 -20.34 1.15 7.65
CA GLY A 511 -21.50 1.63 6.91
C GLY A 511 -22.11 2.93 7.38
N SER A 512 -21.57 3.53 8.44
CA SER A 512 -21.95 4.87 8.88
C SER A 512 -21.54 5.93 7.84
N TRP A 513 -22.35 6.98 7.72
CA TRP A 513 -22.08 8.12 6.86
C TRP A 513 -21.61 9.31 7.70
N SER A 514 -20.58 10.00 7.22
CA SER A 514 -20.21 11.31 7.73
C SER A 514 -21.28 12.35 7.36
N THR A 515 -21.25 13.49 8.06
CA THR A 515 -21.98 14.68 7.64
C THR A 515 -21.62 15.07 6.20
N ARG A 516 -22.61 15.60 5.47
CA ARG A 516 -22.42 16.25 4.17
C ARG A 516 -21.85 17.66 4.38
N ASN A 517 -20.54 17.80 4.22
CA ASN A 517 -19.83 19.04 4.50
C ASN A 517 -19.62 19.86 3.23
N LEU A 518 -19.84 21.17 3.29
CA LEU A 518 -19.46 22.08 2.22
C LEU A 518 -17.93 22.02 2.07
N PHE A 519 -17.48 21.59 0.91
CA PHE A 519 -16.07 21.50 0.57
C PHE A 519 -15.55 22.83 0.02
N GLY A 520 -16.34 23.50 -0.82
CA GLY A 520 -16.01 24.79 -1.40
C GLY A 520 -16.94 25.16 -2.56
N GLU A 521 -16.64 26.25 -3.25
CA GLU A 521 -17.38 26.69 -4.43
C GLU A 521 -16.43 26.84 -5.62
N LEU A 522 -16.83 26.30 -6.78
CA LEU A 522 -16.08 26.44 -8.02
C LEU A 522 -17.07 26.60 -9.18
N ARG A 523 -17.04 27.74 -9.85
CA ARG A 523 -17.97 28.06 -10.94
C ARG A 523 -17.61 27.33 -12.22
N GLY A 524 -18.63 27.02 -13.01
CA GLY A 524 -18.45 26.54 -14.40
C GLY A 524 -17.84 25.16 -14.51
N VAL A 525 -17.93 24.34 -13.45
CA VAL A 525 -17.52 22.92 -13.50
C VAL A 525 -18.47 22.15 -14.41
N SER A 526 -17.96 21.55 -15.47
CA SER A 526 -18.72 20.70 -16.38
C SER A 526 -18.59 19.21 -16.07
N SER A 527 -17.53 18.81 -15.36
CA SER A 527 -17.27 17.40 -15.01
C SER A 527 -16.35 17.30 -13.79
N MET A 528 -16.50 16.22 -13.03
CA MET A 528 -15.73 15.92 -11.82
C MET A 528 -15.44 14.43 -11.74
N THR A 529 -14.25 14.08 -11.26
CA THR A 529 -13.84 12.68 -11.04
C THR A 529 -12.98 12.57 -9.77
N ALA A 530 -12.96 11.39 -9.17
CA ALA A 530 -12.19 11.10 -7.96
C ALA A 530 -11.52 9.74 -8.09
N ALA A 531 -10.28 9.64 -7.62
CA ALA A 531 -9.56 8.38 -7.49
C ALA A 531 -8.64 8.45 -6.26
N VAL A 532 -8.36 7.32 -5.63
CA VAL A 532 -7.40 7.27 -4.52
C VAL A 532 -6.11 6.64 -5.02
N THR A 533 -5.00 7.36 -4.85
CA THR A 533 -3.66 6.89 -5.22
C THR A 533 -2.78 6.83 -3.99
N LEU A 534 -2.29 5.63 -3.65
CA LEU A 534 -1.38 5.40 -2.51
C LEU A 534 -1.89 6.08 -1.22
N GLY A 535 -3.16 5.86 -0.90
CA GLY A 535 -3.80 6.37 0.32
C GLY A 535 -4.25 7.83 0.29
N CYS A 536 -4.22 8.47 -0.88
CA CYS A 536 -4.53 9.89 -1.02
C CYS A 536 -5.68 10.08 -2.00
N LEU A 537 -6.76 10.72 -1.53
CA LEU A 537 -7.89 11.07 -2.39
C LEU A 537 -7.48 12.19 -3.34
N GLN A 538 -7.56 11.92 -4.64
CA GLN A 538 -7.32 12.90 -5.70
C GLN A 538 -8.64 13.19 -6.41
N VAL A 539 -8.86 14.47 -6.72
CA VAL A 539 -10.06 14.96 -7.38
C VAL A 539 -9.64 15.84 -8.54
N ALA A 540 -10.25 15.63 -9.70
CA ALA A 540 -10.05 16.49 -10.87
C ALA A 540 -11.38 17.05 -11.36
N PHE A 541 -11.33 18.30 -11.82
CA PHE A 541 -12.47 19.04 -12.34
C PHE A 541 -12.16 19.55 -13.75
N ALA A 542 -13.12 19.47 -14.66
CA ALA A 542 -13.16 20.35 -15.82
C ALA A 542 -13.99 21.57 -15.44
N ALA A 543 -13.39 22.76 -15.39
CA ALA A 543 -14.06 24.00 -15.03
C ALA A 543 -13.65 25.13 -15.97
N GLY A 544 -14.63 25.81 -16.57
CA GLY A 544 -14.36 26.87 -17.56
C GLY A 544 -13.54 26.40 -18.76
N GLY A 545 -13.69 25.12 -19.14
CA GLY A 545 -12.96 24.52 -20.26
C GLY A 545 -11.52 24.09 -19.94
N VAL A 546 -11.09 24.12 -18.67
CA VAL A 546 -9.75 23.67 -18.27
C VAL A 546 -9.75 22.76 -17.04
N VAL A 547 -8.70 21.95 -16.91
CA VAL A 547 -8.54 21.02 -15.79
C VAL A 547 -7.99 21.71 -14.53
N HIS A 548 -8.61 21.38 -13.39
CA HIS A 548 -8.11 21.66 -12.04
C HIS A 548 -7.94 20.34 -11.28
N HIS A 549 -6.97 20.28 -10.37
CA HIS A 549 -6.67 19.11 -9.54
C HIS A 549 -6.53 19.47 -8.07
N LEU A 550 -7.04 18.60 -7.21
CA LEU A 550 -6.96 18.69 -5.76
C LEU A 550 -6.57 17.34 -5.19
N MET A 551 -5.95 17.37 -4.02
CA MET A 551 -5.52 16.16 -3.32
C MET A 551 -5.72 16.32 -1.82
N GLN A 552 -6.32 15.31 -1.19
CA GLN A 552 -6.35 15.18 0.25
C GLN A 552 -5.19 14.32 0.73
N PHE A 553 -4.42 14.85 1.67
CA PHE A 553 -3.40 14.12 2.39
C PHE A 553 -4.05 13.17 3.43
N PRO A 554 -3.36 12.11 3.88
CA PRO A 554 -3.87 11.19 4.89
C PRO A 554 -4.14 11.81 6.26
N ASP A 555 -3.62 13.01 6.52
CA ASP A 555 -3.90 13.84 7.71
C ASP A 555 -5.18 14.69 7.57
N GLY A 556 -5.86 14.60 6.41
CA GLY A 556 -7.10 15.31 6.10
C GLY A 556 -6.91 16.68 5.46
N ARG A 557 -5.67 17.21 5.39
CA ARG A 557 -5.35 18.48 4.74
C ARG A 557 -5.58 18.37 3.23
N TRP A 558 -5.96 19.48 2.59
CA TRP A 558 -6.12 19.57 1.14
C TRP A 558 -5.03 20.41 0.50
N ASP A 559 -4.64 20.02 -0.71
CA ASP A 559 -3.83 20.78 -1.65
C ASP A 559 -4.66 21.07 -2.91
N GLY A 560 -4.62 22.31 -3.41
CA GLY A 560 -5.41 22.80 -4.54
C GLY A 560 -6.66 23.62 -4.16
N PRO A 561 -7.46 24.06 -5.16
CA PRO A 561 -7.41 23.69 -6.58
C PRO A 561 -6.21 24.21 -7.34
N ASN A 562 -5.40 23.30 -7.86
CA ASN A 562 -4.26 23.58 -8.73
C ASN A 562 -4.73 23.54 -10.19
N ARG A 563 -4.61 24.65 -10.92
CA ARG A 563 -4.97 24.72 -12.35
C ARG A 563 -3.90 24.04 -13.19
N LEU A 564 -4.25 22.96 -13.89
CA LEU A 564 -3.35 22.28 -14.85
C LEU A 564 -3.25 23.02 -16.18
N GLY A 565 -4.32 23.74 -16.57
CA GLY A 565 -4.38 24.52 -17.80
C GLY A 565 -4.73 23.72 -19.07
N ASP A 566 -4.78 22.40 -18.99
CA ASP A 566 -5.19 21.53 -20.10
C ASP A 566 -6.65 21.78 -20.50
N ALA A 567 -6.93 21.90 -21.79
CA ALA A 567 -8.30 22.08 -22.29
C ALA A 567 -9.14 20.81 -22.07
N ALA A 568 -10.25 20.93 -21.35
CA ALA A 568 -11.18 19.83 -21.08
C ALA A 568 -12.57 20.32 -20.69
N ASN A 569 -13.59 19.60 -21.16
CA ASN A 569 -14.99 19.69 -20.74
C ASN A 569 -15.41 18.45 -19.91
N LEU A 570 -14.80 17.30 -20.15
CA LEU A 570 -15.02 16.09 -19.35
C LEU A 570 -13.70 15.56 -18.79
N VAL A 571 -13.76 14.97 -17.59
CA VAL A 571 -12.64 14.31 -16.94
C VAL A 571 -13.08 12.96 -16.37
N ALA A 572 -12.19 11.97 -16.45
CA ALA A 572 -12.32 10.71 -15.73
C ALA A 572 -10.94 10.29 -15.22
N ALA A 573 -10.87 9.73 -14.03
CA ALA A 573 -9.61 9.30 -13.44
C ALA A 573 -9.71 7.94 -12.77
N THR A 574 -8.57 7.26 -12.72
CA THR A 574 -8.39 6.03 -11.96
C THR A 574 -6.96 5.98 -11.41
N GLU A 575 -6.75 5.13 -10.42
CA GLU A 575 -5.41 4.76 -10.00
C GLU A 575 -4.92 3.60 -10.88
N PHE A 576 -3.66 3.69 -11.30
CA PHE A 576 -2.99 2.58 -11.98
C PHE A 576 -1.52 2.53 -11.57
N HIS A 577 -1.09 1.39 -11.03
CA HIS A 577 0.28 1.12 -10.59
C HIS A 577 0.88 2.20 -9.67
N GLY A 578 0.10 2.67 -8.71
CA GLY A 578 0.48 3.70 -7.74
C GLY A 578 0.52 5.13 -8.31
N THR A 579 -0.04 5.35 -9.50
CA THR A 579 -0.09 6.67 -10.15
C THR A 579 -1.52 7.08 -10.49
N PHE A 580 -1.76 8.38 -10.66
CA PHE A 580 -3.09 8.91 -10.98
C PHE A 580 -3.20 9.12 -12.50
N HIS A 581 -4.08 8.36 -13.14
CA HIS A 581 -4.33 8.42 -14.57
C HIS A 581 -5.55 9.28 -14.84
N LEU A 582 -5.40 10.28 -15.70
CA LEU A 582 -6.43 11.25 -16.03
C LEU A 582 -6.75 11.22 -17.53
N ILE A 583 -8.01 10.95 -17.85
CA ILE A 583 -8.60 11.11 -19.16
C ILE A 583 -9.26 12.48 -19.24
N GLN A 584 -9.00 13.22 -20.33
CA GLN A 584 -9.44 14.59 -20.55
C GLN A 584 -10.10 14.70 -21.92
N VAL A 585 -11.34 15.15 -21.99
CA VAL A 585 -12.07 15.32 -23.26
C VAL A 585 -12.24 16.81 -23.56
N GLU A 586 -11.69 17.28 -24.67
CA GLU A 586 -11.93 18.63 -25.17
C GLU A 586 -13.33 18.79 -25.77
N GLY A 587 -13.83 20.02 -25.83
CA GLY A 587 -15.07 20.33 -26.57
C GLY A 587 -15.01 19.99 -28.07
N SER A 588 -13.81 19.82 -28.63
CA SER A 588 -13.58 19.35 -30.00
C SER A 588 -13.82 17.84 -30.20
N GLY A 589 -14.02 17.08 -29.12
CA GLY A 589 -14.12 15.63 -29.13
C GLY A 589 -12.77 14.89 -29.06
N ARG A 590 -11.65 15.61 -28.94
CA ARG A 590 -10.34 15.01 -28.70
C ARG A 590 -10.22 14.54 -27.26
N ILE A 591 -9.87 13.27 -27.10
CA ILE A 591 -9.65 12.63 -25.81
C ILE A 591 -8.15 12.46 -25.62
N TYR A 592 -7.66 12.86 -24.45
CA TYR A 592 -6.26 12.77 -24.10
C TYR A 592 -6.08 12.00 -22.80
N HIS A 593 -4.90 11.44 -22.64
CA HIS A 593 -4.44 10.79 -21.42
C HIS A 593 -3.23 11.53 -20.85
N ARG A 594 -3.24 11.72 -19.54
CA ARG A 594 -2.17 12.33 -18.76
C ARG A 594 -2.00 11.58 -17.44
N VAL A 595 -0.78 11.48 -16.93
CA VAL A 595 -0.45 10.77 -15.69
C VAL A 595 0.15 11.76 -14.69
N ARG A 596 -0.26 11.67 -13.43
CA ARG A 596 0.48 12.27 -12.31
C ARG A 596 1.31 11.18 -11.66
N HIS A 597 2.63 11.32 -11.76
CA HIS A 597 3.58 10.38 -11.19
C HIS A 597 3.65 10.49 -9.66
N GLY A 598 4.21 9.45 -9.02
CA GLY A 598 4.37 9.41 -7.57
C GLY A 598 5.19 10.58 -7.02
N ASN A 599 6.16 11.09 -7.78
CA ASN A 599 6.97 12.25 -7.41
C ASN A 599 6.24 13.61 -7.52
N GLY A 600 4.95 13.61 -7.88
CA GLY A 600 4.13 14.81 -8.01
C GLY A 600 4.17 15.50 -9.38
N THR A 601 5.08 15.09 -10.26
CA THR A 601 5.15 15.62 -11.63
C THR A 601 4.03 15.07 -12.51
N TRP A 602 3.67 15.82 -13.54
CA TRP A 602 2.70 15.40 -14.54
C TRP A 602 3.40 15.06 -15.85
N SER A 603 2.97 13.99 -16.50
CA SER A 603 3.42 13.64 -17.85
C SER A 603 2.99 14.70 -18.86
N SER A 604 3.55 14.63 -20.08
CA SER A 604 2.95 15.26 -21.24
C SER A 604 1.54 14.73 -21.47
N ARG A 605 0.73 15.54 -22.15
CA ARG A 605 -0.61 15.15 -22.57
C ARG A 605 -0.51 14.38 -23.89
N ASN A 606 -1.02 13.15 -23.92
CA ASN A 606 -0.98 12.29 -25.11
C ASN A 606 -2.38 12.20 -25.72
N LEU A 607 -2.50 12.47 -27.02
CA LEU A 607 -3.77 12.29 -27.74
C LEU A 607 -4.07 10.80 -27.80
N PHE A 608 -5.20 10.40 -27.24
CA PHE A 608 -5.71 9.04 -27.31
C PHE A 608 -6.53 8.87 -28.58
N VAL A 609 -7.68 9.53 -28.70
CA VAL A 609 -8.58 9.40 -29.88
C VAL A 609 -9.39 10.67 -30.10
N THR A 610 -9.99 10.85 -31.27
CA THR A 610 -10.98 11.90 -31.52
C THR A 610 -12.34 11.27 -31.82
N MET A 611 -13.37 11.63 -31.06
CA MET A 611 -14.75 11.17 -31.25
C MET A 611 -15.73 12.32 -31.08
N ALA A 612 -16.73 12.42 -31.95
CA ALA A 612 -17.77 13.44 -31.85
C ALA A 612 -18.86 13.03 -30.86
N GLY A 613 -19.54 14.02 -30.26
CA GLY A 613 -20.76 13.82 -29.49
C GLY A 613 -20.57 13.11 -28.15
N ILE A 614 -19.38 13.19 -27.54
CA ILE A 614 -19.11 12.59 -26.23
C ILE A 614 -19.90 13.34 -25.15
N THR A 615 -20.70 12.61 -24.37
CA THR A 615 -21.51 13.16 -23.27
C THR A 615 -20.98 12.75 -21.89
N SER A 616 -20.25 11.63 -21.81
CA SER A 616 -19.72 11.11 -20.56
C SER A 616 -18.54 10.16 -20.82
N VAL A 617 -17.61 10.10 -19.87
CA VAL A 617 -16.45 9.22 -19.90
C VAL A 617 -16.17 8.70 -18.50
N ALA A 618 -15.79 7.43 -18.39
CA ALA A 618 -15.35 6.81 -17.15
C ALA A 618 -14.11 5.95 -17.42
N VAL A 619 -13.30 5.72 -16.40
CA VAL A 619 -12.09 4.90 -16.51
C VAL A 619 -11.91 4.05 -15.24
N THR A 620 -11.46 2.82 -15.40
CA THR A 620 -11.10 1.91 -14.31
C THR A 620 -9.99 0.97 -14.77
N VAL A 621 -9.47 0.13 -13.88
CA VAL A 621 -8.44 -0.87 -14.19
C VAL A 621 -8.99 -2.27 -13.92
N VAL A 622 -8.77 -3.19 -14.87
CA VAL A 622 -9.19 -4.58 -14.78
C VAL A 622 -8.02 -5.46 -15.25
N GLY A 623 -7.52 -6.37 -14.39
CA GLY A 623 -6.47 -7.32 -14.78
C GLY A 623 -5.21 -6.68 -15.35
N ASP A 624 -4.74 -5.57 -14.76
CA ASP A 624 -3.64 -4.72 -15.25
C ASP A 624 -3.89 -3.98 -16.59
N GLU A 625 -5.11 -3.97 -17.09
CA GLU A 625 -5.49 -3.19 -18.27
C GLU A 625 -6.34 -1.98 -17.87
N MET A 626 -6.07 -0.83 -18.50
CA MET A 626 -6.88 0.37 -18.26
C MET A 626 -8.08 0.37 -19.21
N MET A 627 -9.28 0.38 -18.64
CA MET A 627 -10.55 0.31 -19.34
C MET A 627 -11.19 1.69 -19.40
N VAL A 628 -11.38 2.25 -20.60
CA VAL A 628 -12.06 3.54 -20.81
C VAL A 628 -13.45 3.28 -21.38
N VAL A 629 -14.49 3.78 -20.71
CA VAL A 629 -15.89 3.66 -21.12
C VAL A 629 -16.41 5.03 -21.55
N ILE A 630 -17.10 5.09 -22.69
CA ILE A 630 -17.46 6.36 -23.34
C ILE A 630 -18.93 6.31 -23.75
N ALA A 631 -19.71 7.32 -23.38
CA ALA A 631 -21.00 7.61 -23.99
C ALA A 631 -20.81 8.68 -25.08
N ALA A 632 -21.17 8.36 -26.31
CA ALA A 632 -21.06 9.28 -27.44
C ALA A 632 -22.19 9.10 -28.46
N GLY A 633 -22.85 10.19 -28.85
CA GLY A 633 -23.96 10.14 -29.81
C GLY A 633 -25.12 9.24 -29.37
N GLY A 634 -25.36 9.15 -28.06
CA GLY A 634 -26.36 8.25 -27.46
C GLY A 634 -25.96 6.78 -27.41
N GLN A 635 -24.72 6.43 -27.78
CA GLN A 635 -24.23 5.05 -27.85
C GLN A 635 -23.11 4.80 -26.85
N LEU A 636 -23.02 3.56 -26.37
CA LEU A 636 -21.97 3.10 -25.47
C LEU A 636 -20.80 2.48 -26.22
N TYR A 637 -19.59 2.94 -25.89
CA TYR A 637 -18.31 2.43 -26.38
C TYR A 637 -17.38 2.06 -25.21
N TYR A 638 -16.40 1.20 -25.49
CA TYR A 638 -15.26 0.98 -24.60
C TYR A 638 -13.95 0.93 -25.39
N ALA A 639 -12.84 1.27 -24.74
CA ALA A 639 -11.48 1.16 -25.24
C ALA A 639 -10.58 0.59 -24.13
N ILE A 640 -9.47 -0.01 -24.52
CA ILE A 640 -8.58 -0.72 -23.59
C ILE A 640 -7.14 -0.29 -23.86
N GLN A 641 -6.41 0.05 -22.81
CA GLN A 641 -4.96 0.03 -22.86
C GLN A 641 -4.49 -1.30 -22.29
N HIS A 642 -3.86 -2.11 -23.14
CA HIS A 642 -3.27 -3.38 -22.76
C HIS A 642 -2.02 -3.16 -21.90
N THR A 643 -1.59 -4.23 -21.22
CA THR A 643 -0.41 -4.24 -20.33
C THR A 643 0.89 -3.86 -21.04
N ASP A 644 0.99 -4.09 -22.35
CA ASP A 644 2.11 -3.70 -23.19
C ASP A 644 2.07 -2.22 -23.65
N GLY A 645 1.04 -1.49 -23.22
CA GLY A 645 0.79 -0.09 -23.55
C GLY A 645 0.06 0.13 -24.88
N SER A 646 -0.20 -0.93 -25.66
CA SER A 646 -0.99 -0.85 -26.89
C SER A 646 -2.46 -0.57 -26.60
N TRP A 647 -3.16 0.00 -27.57
CA TRP A 647 -4.56 0.41 -27.42
C TRP A 647 -5.49 -0.40 -28.31
N GLN A 648 -6.53 -0.97 -27.71
CA GLN A 648 -7.76 -1.28 -28.41
C GLN A 648 -8.59 0.01 -28.55
N TRP A 649 -8.87 0.39 -29.79
CA TRP A 649 -9.66 1.58 -30.11
C TRP A 649 -11.14 1.46 -29.70
N PRO A 650 -11.85 2.59 -29.52
CA PRO A 650 -13.25 2.60 -29.13
C PRO A 650 -14.13 1.64 -29.94
N THR A 651 -14.70 0.66 -29.25
CA THR A 651 -15.56 -0.39 -29.81
C THR A 651 -16.99 -0.14 -29.35
N GLN A 652 -17.91 0.03 -30.30
CA GLN A 652 -19.33 0.22 -29.99
C GLN A 652 -19.93 -1.07 -29.45
N THR A 653 -20.78 -0.96 -28.44
CA THR A 653 -21.37 -2.12 -27.77
C THR A 653 -22.79 -2.48 -28.22
N GLY A 654 -23.43 -1.59 -28.99
CA GLY A 654 -24.84 -1.66 -29.39
C GLY A 654 -25.83 -1.09 -28.38
N ASP A 655 -25.39 -0.73 -27.17
CA ASP A 655 -26.26 -0.17 -26.13
C ASP A 655 -26.37 1.35 -26.23
N GLN A 656 -27.54 1.86 -25.82
CA GLN A 656 -27.74 3.29 -25.62
C GLN A 656 -27.12 3.77 -24.30
N ALA A 657 -26.46 4.93 -24.31
CA ALA A 657 -25.92 5.55 -23.11
C ALA A 657 -25.85 7.09 -23.20
N ASP A 658 -26.23 7.75 -22.09
CA ASP A 658 -26.14 9.19 -21.88
C ASP A 658 -25.03 9.54 -20.87
N GLN A 659 -24.99 8.82 -19.74
CA GLN A 659 -23.91 8.86 -18.73
C GLN A 659 -23.32 7.47 -18.52
N VAL A 660 -22.03 7.41 -18.14
CA VAL A 660 -21.33 6.15 -17.85
C VAL A 660 -20.55 6.22 -16.54
N ALA A 661 -20.46 5.08 -15.86
CA ALA A 661 -19.53 4.81 -14.77
C ALA A 661 -18.92 3.42 -14.96
N ALA A 662 -17.69 3.23 -14.47
CA ALA A 662 -16.93 2.00 -14.64
C ALA A 662 -16.36 1.54 -13.30
N SER A 663 -16.37 0.23 -13.07
CA SER A 663 -15.78 -0.41 -11.89
C SER A 663 -15.25 -1.79 -12.25
N SER A 664 -14.28 -2.28 -11.48
CA SER A 664 -13.76 -3.65 -11.60
C SER A 664 -14.51 -4.57 -10.66
N VAL A 665 -14.98 -5.72 -11.17
CA VAL A 665 -15.74 -6.72 -10.40
C VAL A 665 -15.27 -8.11 -10.78
N GLY A 666 -14.66 -8.84 -9.85
CA GLY A 666 -14.23 -10.22 -10.10
C GLY A 666 -13.28 -10.37 -11.30
N GLY A 667 -12.44 -9.36 -11.58
CA GLY A 667 -11.58 -9.35 -12.77
C GLY A 667 -12.30 -9.03 -14.09
N GLU A 668 -13.55 -8.57 -14.03
CA GLU A 668 -14.34 -8.12 -15.17
C GLU A 668 -14.62 -6.61 -15.09
N LEU A 669 -14.83 -5.99 -16.25
CA LEU A 669 -15.28 -4.61 -16.32
C LEU A 669 -16.78 -4.56 -16.12
N GLN A 670 -17.23 -3.95 -15.03
CA GLN A 670 -18.64 -3.57 -14.85
C GLN A 670 -18.88 -2.16 -15.37
N ILE A 671 -19.80 -2.06 -16.33
CA ILE A 671 -20.26 -0.82 -16.92
C ILE A 671 -21.63 -0.49 -16.35
N THR A 672 -21.77 0.69 -15.76
CA THR A 672 -23.06 1.29 -15.43
C THR A 672 -23.33 2.41 -16.42
N ALA A 673 -24.51 2.44 -17.03
CA ALA A 673 -24.90 3.50 -17.95
C ALA A 673 -26.32 3.99 -17.67
N THR A 674 -26.57 5.28 -17.88
CA THR A 674 -27.94 5.79 -17.97
C THR A 674 -28.40 5.86 -19.42
N SER A 675 -29.69 5.65 -19.65
CA SER A 675 -30.33 5.91 -20.94
C SER A 675 -31.75 6.38 -20.68
N ALA A 676 -32.10 7.57 -21.19
CA ALA A 676 -33.41 8.19 -20.96
C ALA A 676 -33.79 8.25 -19.46
N GLY A 677 -32.80 8.55 -18.60
CA GLY A 677 -32.97 8.67 -17.15
C GLY A 677 -33.09 7.35 -16.39
N GLN A 678 -33.05 6.19 -17.06
CA GLN A 678 -33.03 4.85 -16.47
C GLN A 678 -31.60 4.32 -16.31
N VAL A 679 -31.33 3.52 -15.28
CA VAL A 679 -29.98 2.99 -14.98
C VAL A 679 -29.87 1.53 -15.39
N TYR A 680 -28.78 1.19 -16.07
CA TYR A 680 -28.49 -0.17 -16.52
C TYR A 680 -27.07 -0.57 -16.15
N THR A 681 -26.88 -1.87 -15.92
CA THR A 681 -25.58 -2.49 -15.71
C THR A 681 -25.32 -3.57 -16.75
N ARG A 682 -24.04 -3.79 -17.06
CA ARG A 682 -23.54 -4.92 -17.85
C ARG A 682 -22.09 -5.18 -17.49
N ARG A 683 -21.58 -6.35 -17.88
CA ARG A 683 -20.16 -6.69 -17.73
C ARG A 683 -19.53 -7.00 -19.07
N ARG A 684 -18.25 -6.65 -19.20
CA ARG A 684 -17.34 -7.24 -20.18
C ARG A 684 -16.48 -8.24 -19.44
N ARG A 685 -16.61 -9.51 -19.84
CA ARG A 685 -15.83 -10.61 -19.29
C ARG A 685 -14.36 -10.51 -19.70
N ALA A 686 -13.51 -11.27 -19.03
CA ALA A 686 -12.09 -11.36 -19.37
C ALA A 686 -11.86 -11.82 -20.82
N ASP A 687 -12.72 -12.70 -21.35
CA ASP A 687 -12.68 -13.19 -22.74
C ASP A 687 -13.17 -12.15 -23.78
N GLY A 688 -13.58 -10.96 -23.34
CA GLY A 688 -14.09 -9.89 -24.19
C GLY A 688 -15.57 -9.96 -24.53
N THR A 689 -16.26 -11.04 -24.14
CA THR A 689 -17.71 -11.14 -24.33
C THR A 689 -18.45 -10.17 -23.41
N LEU A 690 -19.56 -9.64 -23.90
CA LEU A 690 -20.43 -8.77 -23.11
C LEU A 690 -21.61 -9.56 -22.56
N THR A 691 -21.94 -9.34 -21.28
CA THR A 691 -23.17 -9.87 -20.69
C THR A 691 -24.39 -9.12 -21.22
N PRO A 692 -25.60 -9.71 -21.08
CA PRO A 692 -26.84 -8.98 -21.30
C PRO A 692 -26.89 -7.71 -20.46
N ARG A 693 -27.45 -6.66 -21.04
CA ARG A 693 -27.73 -5.41 -20.33
C ARG A 693 -28.92 -5.63 -19.39
N ILE A 694 -28.76 -5.27 -18.13
CA ILE A 694 -29.76 -5.46 -17.07
C ILE A 694 -30.16 -4.09 -16.52
N ALA A 695 -31.47 -3.83 -16.38
CA ALA A 695 -31.93 -2.63 -15.68
C ALA A 695 -31.69 -2.77 -14.17
N LEU A 696 -31.19 -1.72 -13.52
CA LEU A 696 -31.06 -1.70 -12.07
C LEU A 696 -32.45 -1.85 -11.44
N PRO A 697 -32.67 -2.72 -10.45
CA PRO A 697 -33.98 -2.94 -9.85
C PRO A 697 -34.35 -1.75 -8.94
N THR A 698 -34.84 -0.67 -9.55
CA THR A 698 -35.18 0.58 -8.87
C THR A 698 -36.37 1.27 -9.51
N THR A 699 -37.10 2.06 -8.71
CA THR A 699 -38.13 3.00 -9.19
C THR A 699 -37.55 4.39 -9.47
N LEU A 700 -36.24 4.58 -9.25
CA LEU A 700 -35.57 5.84 -9.51
C LEU A 700 -35.59 6.14 -11.01
N THR A 701 -36.09 7.33 -11.34
CA THR A 701 -36.12 7.85 -12.71
C THR A 701 -35.38 9.19 -12.77
N ASN A 702 -35.14 9.70 -13.98
CA ASN A 702 -34.42 10.96 -14.22
C ASN A 702 -33.03 11.00 -13.56
N VAL A 703 -32.27 9.90 -13.66
CA VAL A 703 -30.88 9.89 -13.20
C VAL A 703 -30.02 10.67 -14.20
N THR A 704 -29.39 11.75 -13.73
CA THR A 704 -28.64 12.71 -14.55
C THR A 704 -27.13 12.63 -14.36
N ALA A 705 -26.65 12.07 -13.26
CA ALA A 705 -25.23 11.79 -13.03
C ALA A 705 -25.03 10.48 -12.27
N ILE A 706 -23.96 9.76 -12.58
CA ILE A 706 -23.61 8.49 -11.96
C ILE A 706 -22.12 8.43 -11.65
N ALA A 707 -21.78 7.77 -10.54
CA ALA A 707 -20.43 7.37 -10.21
C ALA A 707 -20.45 5.97 -9.60
N SER A 708 -19.40 5.20 -9.79
CA SER A 708 -19.24 3.87 -9.20
C SER A 708 -17.84 3.70 -8.64
N ALA A 709 -17.74 3.04 -7.49
CA ALA A 709 -16.49 2.55 -6.95
C ALA A 709 -16.56 1.03 -6.84
N GLY A 710 -15.61 0.33 -7.44
CA GLY A 710 -15.42 -1.10 -7.23
C GLY A 710 -14.73 -1.37 -5.89
N ARG A 711 -14.83 -2.61 -5.41
CA ARG A 711 -14.10 -3.07 -4.25
C ARG A 711 -12.60 -2.87 -4.47
N SER A 712 -11.97 -2.18 -3.53
CA SER A 712 -10.50 -2.06 -3.53
C SER A 712 -9.90 -3.46 -3.39
N VAL A 713 -8.97 -3.84 -4.28
CA VAL A 713 -8.29 -5.15 -4.18
C VAL A 713 -7.59 -5.23 -2.83
N GLU A 714 -7.90 -6.27 -2.04
CA GLU A 714 -7.15 -6.51 -0.82
C GLU A 714 -5.83 -7.20 -1.16
N PRO A 715 -4.72 -6.75 -0.59
CA PRO A 715 -3.43 -7.37 -0.88
C PRO A 715 -3.37 -8.81 -0.40
N CYS A 716 -2.50 -9.57 -1.04
CA CYS A 716 -2.29 -11.00 -0.79
C CYS A 716 -1.74 -11.33 0.62
N HIS A 717 -1.28 -10.34 1.40
CA HIS A 717 -0.51 -10.57 2.63
C HIS A 717 -1.25 -10.18 3.90
#